data_AF-A0A381ZIM3-F1
#
_entry.id   AF-A0A381ZIM3-F1
#
_cell.length_a   1.000
_cell.length_b   1.000
_cell.length_c   1.000
_cell.angle_alpha   90.00
_cell.angle_beta   90.00
_cell.angle_gamma   90.00
#
_symmetry.space_group_name_H-M   'P 1'
#
loop_
_entity.id
_entity.type
_entity.pdbx_description
1 polymer ?
#
loop_
_entity_poly.entity_id
_entity_poly.type
_entity_poly.pdbx_seq_one_letter_code
_entity_poly.pdbx_strand_id
1 'polypeptide(L)'
;MPVQTKKSIRTPTEKQINLLEILMVHELEDVQKKALAIVLHIWKKKSVQEISYIIPDLSEKQIRYTMKRYRSNPTQYLQALNDRWSKRRMVHELRSAHDKWAKRHQGKKTFDLSIRGFFHRYNKPLLAQLQNLGKNKLFITAHDAYAEAGINPNCHLPVSYGTTDQDERENWVEVLTNVAETFGERILVSHYMNPADKGDRKSIRIPDIIRYPGTDFPLSEAEKTPELRISLISIQKEGVHLFGTKDMESHEECWTAAVNAAGFEYKIIQESVAAATRKKFVLMFLDYLVEHKFEWNPDIFKKPEYDYINYFYKGLKDTWDNSLFREHAHADDILLGSLMEAYYYHEGEPSSPHQYYQDNMERIIKDIYKEENLGKTWTFNYALQGIFRKYSDGERITRSYLEAEEKDQEFLNEMTSLGKGNYAHFMNIIGLPISQLDSLYHDELDDPWKIEVLYENVRRLIEESLNTGENRLLGKYASQHEKKLYRAMCMKYGHWTGGLSKVGVELKAFTKQLNTHNSLRSGFHTFFHGLLKRYDFNELDNPKRVKKDGQFTCEKTLKDCTPEYYFWDKIIETRLGFHKNEPQDHIEKLKNHTGMIILLAPDGDKERISGETVVLRISFSQFVKESKSLLGVQIRHSEMERLSNKLKRKSFWD
;
A
#
# COMPACT_ATOMS: atom_id res chain seq x y z
N MET A 1 -88.82 -45.31 -43.08
CA MET A 1 -88.30 -45.87 -41.81
C MET A 1 -86.79 -46.02 -41.94
N PRO A 2 -85.96 -45.34 -41.13
CA PRO A 2 -84.52 -45.59 -41.09
C PRO A 2 -84.16 -46.62 -40.02
N VAL A 3 -83.22 -47.49 -40.38
CA VAL A 3 -82.67 -48.61 -39.63
C VAL A 3 -81.83 -48.13 -38.44
N GLN A 4 -82.07 -48.70 -37.26
CA GLN A 4 -81.26 -48.47 -36.05
C GLN A 4 -79.83 -48.97 -36.26
N THR A 5 -78.84 -48.08 -36.20
CA THR A 5 -77.42 -48.44 -36.11
C THR A 5 -77.08 -48.85 -34.68
N LYS A 6 -76.72 -50.13 -34.51
CA LYS A 6 -76.11 -50.66 -33.27
C LYS A 6 -74.88 -49.81 -32.90
N LYS A 7 -74.87 -49.19 -31.71
CA LYS A 7 -73.66 -48.61 -31.12
C LYS A 7 -72.60 -49.72 -31.01
N SER A 8 -71.51 -49.61 -31.77
CA SER A 8 -70.37 -50.51 -31.67
C SER A 8 -69.72 -50.32 -30.30
N ILE A 9 -69.71 -51.37 -29.48
CA ILE A 9 -68.94 -51.41 -28.24
C ILE A 9 -67.48 -51.59 -28.67
N ARG A 10 -66.60 -50.63 -28.35
CA ARG A 10 -65.16 -50.75 -28.62
C ARG A 10 -64.56 -51.82 -27.70
N THR A 11 -64.04 -52.89 -28.29
CA THR A 11 -63.14 -53.84 -27.63
C THR A 11 -61.77 -53.20 -27.40
N PRO A 12 -61.12 -53.42 -26.25
CA PRO A 12 -59.76 -52.92 -26.00
C PRO A 12 -58.75 -53.52 -26.97
N THR A 13 -57.69 -52.78 -27.27
CA THR A 13 -56.56 -53.31 -28.05
C THR A 13 -55.73 -54.27 -27.20
N GLU A 14 -55.05 -55.22 -27.83
CA GLU A 14 -54.19 -56.21 -27.18
C GLU A 14 -53.10 -55.58 -26.29
N LYS A 15 -52.60 -54.39 -26.67
CA LYS A 15 -51.71 -53.57 -25.83
C LYS A 15 -52.35 -53.11 -24.52
N GLN A 16 -53.64 -52.80 -24.53
CA GLN A 16 -54.38 -52.38 -23.33
C GLN A 16 -54.64 -53.56 -22.41
N ILE A 17 -54.85 -54.75 -22.98
CA ILE A 17 -55.02 -56.00 -22.22
C ILE A 17 -53.69 -56.40 -21.57
N ASN A 18 -52.60 -56.43 -22.33
CA ASN A 18 -51.26 -56.73 -21.81
C ASN A 18 -50.82 -55.76 -20.71
N LEU A 19 -51.11 -54.46 -20.84
CA LEU A 19 -50.78 -53.48 -19.80
C LEU A 19 -51.55 -53.76 -18.49
N LEU A 20 -52.81 -54.17 -18.60
CA LEU A 20 -53.63 -54.57 -17.45
C LEU A 20 -53.12 -55.85 -16.80
N GLU A 21 -52.74 -56.85 -17.60
CA GLU A 21 -52.18 -58.11 -17.12
C GLU A 21 -50.84 -57.89 -16.40
N ILE A 22 -49.97 -57.02 -16.93
CA ILE A 22 -48.71 -56.63 -16.29
C ILE A 22 -48.97 -55.91 -14.94
N LEU A 23 -50.01 -55.06 -14.86
CA LEU A 23 -50.38 -54.35 -13.63
C LEU A 23 -51.05 -55.25 -12.57
N MET A 24 -51.48 -56.46 -12.93
CA MET A 24 -52.12 -57.44 -12.03
C MET A 24 -51.12 -58.32 -11.27
N VAL A 25 -49.82 -58.30 -11.60
CA VAL A 25 -48.81 -59.24 -11.07
C VAL A 25 -48.23 -58.86 -9.70
N HIS A 26 -48.56 -57.69 -9.14
CA HIS A 26 -48.00 -57.23 -7.85
C HIS A 26 -49.05 -57.13 -6.72
N GLU A 27 -48.84 -57.91 -5.65
CA GLU A 27 -49.71 -58.21 -4.49
C GLU A 27 -50.68 -57.10 -4.00
N LEU A 28 -51.96 -57.19 -4.40
CA LEU A 28 -53.10 -56.47 -3.81
C LEU A 28 -54.41 -57.27 -4.06
N GLU A 29 -54.46 -58.52 -3.58
CA GLU A 29 -55.50 -59.51 -3.94
C GLU A 29 -56.94 -59.00 -3.85
N ASP A 30 -57.30 -58.22 -2.83
CA ASP A 30 -58.70 -57.83 -2.61
C ASP A 30 -59.19 -56.70 -3.55
N VAL A 31 -58.27 -55.84 -3.99
CA VAL A 31 -58.55 -54.79 -4.98
C VAL A 31 -58.44 -55.36 -6.39
N GLN A 32 -57.56 -56.34 -6.60
CA GLN A 32 -57.39 -57.06 -7.86
C GLN A 32 -58.59 -57.95 -8.18
N LYS A 33 -59.18 -58.64 -7.18
CA LYS A 33 -60.45 -59.37 -7.33
C LYS A 33 -61.57 -58.42 -7.77
N LYS A 34 -61.66 -57.23 -7.16
CA LYS A 34 -62.62 -56.18 -7.53
C LYS A 34 -62.39 -55.65 -8.96
N ALA A 35 -61.14 -55.44 -9.37
CA ALA A 35 -60.80 -55.00 -10.73
C ALA A 35 -61.07 -56.07 -11.80
N LEU A 36 -60.74 -57.34 -11.52
CA LEU A 36 -61.01 -58.48 -12.39
C LEU A 36 -62.52 -58.72 -12.57
N ALA A 37 -63.31 -58.57 -11.50
CA ALA A 37 -64.77 -58.64 -11.54
C ALA A 37 -65.37 -57.59 -12.51
N ILE A 38 -64.86 -56.36 -12.45
CA ILE A 38 -65.31 -55.24 -13.29
C ILE A 38 -64.92 -55.47 -14.76
N VAL A 39 -63.71 -55.99 -15.01
CA VAL A 39 -63.23 -56.37 -16.34
C VAL A 39 -64.09 -57.49 -16.95
N LEU A 40 -64.36 -58.56 -16.20
CA LEU A 40 -65.20 -59.67 -16.67
C LEU A 40 -66.66 -59.24 -16.91
N HIS A 41 -67.19 -58.32 -16.10
CA HIS A 41 -68.53 -57.76 -16.31
C HIS A 41 -68.62 -56.92 -17.59
N ILE A 42 -67.72 -55.95 -17.74
CA ILE A 42 -67.81 -54.94 -18.79
C ILE A 42 -67.39 -55.54 -20.15
N TRP A 43 -66.44 -56.48 -20.19
CA TRP A 43 -65.89 -56.99 -21.44
C TRP A 43 -66.43 -58.36 -21.87
N LYS A 44 -66.85 -59.22 -20.93
CA LYS A 44 -67.48 -60.52 -21.28
C LYS A 44 -69.00 -60.54 -21.10
N LYS A 45 -69.63 -59.41 -20.73
CA LYS A 45 -71.09 -59.25 -20.53
C LYS A 45 -71.71 -60.26 -19.54
N LYS A 46 -70.98 -60.65 -18.49
CA LYS A 46 -71.53 -61.50 -17.42
C LYS A 46 -72.50 -60.71 -16.53
N SER A 47 -73.56 -61.33 -16.05
CA SER A 47 -74.52 -60.76 -15.10
C SER A 47 -73.91 -60.56 -13.71
N VAL A 48 -74.54 -59.72 -12.88
CA VAL A 48 -74.11 -59.47 -11.49
C VAL A 48 -74.09 -60.76 -10.66
N GLN A 49 -75.03 -61.67 -10.93
CA GLN A 49 -75.13 -62.98 -10.28
C GLN A 49 -73.95 -63.89 -10.66
N GLU A 50 -73.56 -63.91 -11.93
CA GLU A 50 -72.39 -64.69 -12.38
C GLU A 50 -71.06 -64.17 -11.81
N ILE A 51 -70.97 -62.87 -11.52
CA ILE A 51 -69.78 -62.26 -10.92
C ILE A 51 -69.69 -62.57 -9.42
N SER A 52 -70.83 -62.51 -8.73
CA SER A 52 -70.94 -62.91 -7.33
C SER A 52 -70.62 -64.40 -7.12
N TYR A 53 -70.79 -65.24 -8.15
CA TYR A 53 -70.40 -66.64 -8.11
C TYR A 53 -68.89 -66.86 -8.30
N ILE A 54 -68.24 -66.01 -9.11
CA ILE A 54 -66.79 -66.09 -9.36
C ILE A 54 -65.99 -65.51 -8.18
N ILE A 55 -66.54 -64.52 -7.47
CA ILE A 55 -65.93 -63.90 -6.29
C ILE A 55 -67.01 -63.75 -5.21
N PRO A 56 -67.18 -64.76 -4.33
CA PRO A 56 -68.29 -64.84 -3.37
C PRO A 56 -68.31 -63.75 -2.29
N ASP A 57 -67.18 -63.08 -2.04
CA ASP A 57 -67.04 -62.10 -0.95
C ASP A 57 -67.58 -60.69 -1.28
N LEU A 58 -68.11 -60.47 -2.50
CA LEU A 58 -68.61 -59.18 -2.94
C LEU A 58 -70.13 -59.10 -2.88
N SER A 59 -70.66 -58.15 -2.09
CA SER A 59 -72.10 -57.91 -2.06
C SER A 59 -72.61 -57.30 -3.38
N GLU A 60 -73.83 -57.64 -3.76
CA GLU A 60 -74.49 -57.14 -4.96
C GLU A 60 -74.55 -55.61 -5.04
N LYS A 61 -74.70 -54.96 -3.87
CA LYS A 61 -74.71 -53.51 -3.72
C LYS A 61 -73.35 -52.88 -4.05
N GLN A 62 -72.25 -53.50 -3.62
CA GLN A 62 -70.89 -53.04 -3.91
C GLN A 62 -70.55 -53.21 -5.40
N ILE A 63 -70.99 -54.30 -6.03
CA ILE A 63 -70.81 -54.55 -7.46
C ILE A 63 -71.53 -53.47 -8.28
N ARG A 64 -72.82 -53.21 -7.99
CA ARG A 64 -73.62 -52.20 -8.69
C ARG A 64 -73.09 -50.76 -8.50
N TYR A 65 -72.65 -50.41 -7.29
CA TYR A 65 -72.08 -49.09 -7.01
C TYR A 65 -70.79 -48.83 -7.80
N THR A 66 -69.90 -49.83 -7.82
CA THR A 66 -68.62 -49.72 -8.52
C THR A 66 -68.80 -49.65 -10.04
N MET A 67 -69.75 -50.42 -10.58
CA MET A 67 -70.12 -50.35 -12.01
C MET A 67 -70.72 -49.00 -12.42
N LYS A 68 -71.52 -48.36 -11.55
CA LYS A 68 -72.21 -47.10 -11.86
C LYS A 68 -71.25 -45.90 -11.89
N ARG A 69 -70.26 -45.87 -11.00
CA ARG A 69 -69.37 -44.72 -10.84
C ARG A 69 -68.27 -44.63 -11.90
N TYR A 70 -67.93 -45.73 -12.60
CA TYR A 70 -66.66 -45.79 -13.35
C TYR A 70 -66.74 -46.35 -14.77
N ARG A 71 -67.92 -46.25 -15.42
CA ARG A 71 -68.13 -46.58 -16.84
C ARG A 71 -67.27 -45.78 -17.85
N SER A 72 -66.45 -44.80 -17.42
CA SER A 72 -65.81 -43.83 -18.33
C SER A 72 -64.33 -44.06 -18.67
N ASN A 73 -63.44 -44.58 -17.80
CA ASN A 73 -62.04 -44.91 -18.20
C ASN A 73 -61.28 -45.77 -17.15
N PRO A 74 -61.17 -47.10 -17.33
CA PRO A 74 -60.48 -47.99 -16.38
C PRO A 74 -58.95 -47.78 -16.29
N THR A 75 -58.31 -47.38 -17.40
CA THR A 75 -56.85 -47.22 -17.46
C THR A 75 -56.37 -46.04 -16.61
N GLN A 76 -57.08 -44.91 -16.63
CA GLN A 76 -56.76 -43.76 -15.79
C GLN A 76 -56.92 -44.04 -14.29
N TYR A 77 -57.84 -44.93 -13.91
CA TYR A 77 -58.01 -45.36 -12.52
C TYR A 77 -56.86 -46.25 -12.05
N LEU A 78 -56.45 -47.21 -12.88
CA LEU A 78 -55.28 -48.05 -12.59
C LEU A 78 -53.99 -47.24 -12.56
N GLN A 79 -53.85 -46.22 -13.42
CA GLN A 79 -52.76 -45.26 -13.38
C GLN A 79 -52.77 -44.46 -12.07
N ALA A 80 -53.92 -43.89 -11.67
CA ALA A 80 -54.04 -43.11 -10.42
C ALA A 80 -53.83 -43.96 -9.15
N LEU A 81 -54.18 -45.26 -9.18
CA LEU A 81 -53.83 -46.22 -8.12
C LEU A 81 -52.32 -46.51 -8.12
N ASN A 82 -51.73 -46.71 -9.29
CA ASN A 82 -50.29 -46.85 -9.47
C ASN A 82 -49.53 -45.54 -9.22
N ASP A 83 -50.18 -44.39 -9.07
CA ASP A 83 -49.55 -43.15 -8.63
C ASP A 83 -49.67 -42.94 -7.11
N ARG A 84 -50.49 -43.77 -6.43
CA ARG A 84 -50.72 -43.67 -4.98
C ARG A 84 -49.62 -44.39 -4.20
N TRP A 85 -48.99 -43.66 -3.29
CA TRP A 85 -48.01 -44.24 -2.35
C TRP A 85 -48.70 -44.91 -1.16
N SER A 86 -48.16 -46.06 -0.76
CA SER A 86 -48.54 -46.79 0.45
C SER A 86 -47.28 -47.24 1.20
N LYS A 87 -47.40 -47.55 2.50
CA LYS A 87 -46.28 -48.10 3.31
C LYS A 87 -45.61 -49.30 2.62
N ARG A 88 -46.43 -50.27 2.19
CA ARG A 88 -45.95 -51.50 1.51
C ARG A 88 -45.23 -51.21 0.20
N ARG A 89 -45.79 -50.31 -0.63
CA ARG A 89 -45.15 -49.92 -1.89
C ARG A 89 -43.83 -49.20 -1.66
N MET A 90 -43.78 -48.30 -0.68
CA MET A 90 -42.57 -47.58 -0.34
C MET A 90 -41.45 -48.53 0.15
N VAL A 91 -41.80 -49.52 0.97
CA VAL A 91 -40.89 -50.59 1.39
C VAL A 91 -40.41 -51.42 0.19
N HIS A 92 -41.32 -51.82 -0.71
CA HIS A 92 -40.96 -52.58 -1.91
C HIS A 92 -39.99 -51.82 -2.82
N GLU A 93 -40.25 -50.53 -3.08
CA GLU A 93 -39.38 -49.68 -3.88
C GLU A 93 -38.02 -49.44 -3.21
N LEU A 94 -37.98 -49.31 -1.88
CA LEU A 94 -36.74 -49.25 -1.10
C LEU A 94 -35.92 -50.52 -1.24
N ARG A 95 -36.54 -51.70 -1.06
CA ARG A 95 -35.88 -53.01 -1.25
C ARG A 95 -35.36 -53.19 -2.67
N SER A 96 -36.17 -52.84 -3.67
CA SER A 96 -35.77 -52.94 -5.09
C SER A 96 -34.60 -52.01 -5.44
N ALA A 97 -34.59 -50.78 -4.90
CA ALA A 97 -33.48 -49.85 -5.08
C ALA A 97 -32.21 -50.35 -4.39
N HIS A 98 -32.33 -50.91 -3.18
CA HIS A 98 -31.23 -51.49 -2.43
C HIS A 98 -30.59 -52.68 -3.16
N ASP A 99 -31.39 -53.67 -3.60
CA ASP A 99 -30.91 -54.84 -4.33
C ASP A 99 -30.19 -54.46 -5.65
N LYS A 100 -30.75 -53.52 -6.42
CA LYS A 100 -30.11 -52.98 -7.63
C LYS A 100 -28.79 -52.28 -7.34
N TRP A 101 -28.72 -51.57 -6.22
CA TRP A 101 -27.49 -50.92 -5.77
C TRP A 101 -26.46 -51.96 -5.33
N ALA A 102 -26.83 -52.92 -4.48
CA ALA A 102 -25.94 -53.94 -3.94
C ALA A 102 -25.32 -54.79 -5.04
N LYS A 103 -26.13 -55.29 -6.00
CA LYS A 103 -25.65 -56.05 -7.17
C LYS A 103 -24.60 -55.32 -8.01
N ARG A 104 -24.69 -53.99 -8.12
CA ARG A 104 -23.72 -53.17 -8.89
C ARG A 104 -22.43 -52.86 -8.12
N HIS A 105 -22.43 -53.07 -6.81
CA HIS A 105 -21.30 -52.79 -5.93
C HIS A 105 -20.63 -54.07 -5.40
N GLN A 106 -21.21 -55.25 -5.65
CA GLN A 106 -20.52 -56.54 -5.52
C GLN A 106 -19.22 -56.54 -6.35
N GLY A 107 -18.08 -56.56 -5.66
CA GLY A 107 -16.74 -56.63 -6.27
C GLY A 107 -15.98 -55.30 -6.42
N LYS A 108 -16.54 -54.15 -6.01
CA LYS A 108 -15.81 -52.87 -6.02
C LYS A 108 -15.06 -52.64 -4.70
N LYS A 109 -13.79 -52.22 -4.79
CA LYS A 109 -12.94 -51.88 -3.62
C LYS A 109 -13.37 -50.59 -2.91
N THR A 110 -14.09 -49.71 -3.59
CA THR A 110 -14.56 -48.43 -3.04
C THR A 110 -16.06 -48.29 -3.24
N PHE A 111 -16.77 -48.02 -2.14
CA PHE A 111 -18.21 -47.78 -2.12
C PHE A 111 -18.45 -46.27 -2.27
N ASP A 112 -19.01 -45.82 -3.39
CA ASP A 112 -19.48 -44.43 -3.52
C ASP A 112 -20.89 -44.35 -2.92
N LEU A 113 -20.95 -43.81 -1.71
CA LEU A 113 -22.10 -43.89 -0.80
C LEU A 113 -22.94 -42.61 -0.76
N SER A 114 -22.83 -41.73 -1.75
CA SER A 114 -23.66 -40.53 -1.76
C SER A 114 -25.15 -40.88 -1.88
N ILE A 115 -25.94 -40.51 -0.87
CA ILE A 115 -27.42 -40.61 -0.82
C ILE A 115 -28.07 -40.03 -2.09
N ARG A 116 -27.50 -38.93 -2.60
CA ARG A 116 -27.92 -38.35 -3.88
C ARG A 116 -27.68 -39.32 -5.04
N GLY A 117 -26.55 -40.01 -5.09
CA GLY A 117 -26.27 -41.02 -6.11
C GLY A 117 -27.19 -42.24 -6.04
N PHE A 118 -27.53 -42.70 -4.84
CA PHE A 118 -28.48 -43.80 -4.61
C PHE A 118 -29.88 -43.41 -5.13
N PHE A 119 -30.45 -42.30 -4.66
CA PHE A 119 -31.83 -41.99 -5.00
C PHE A 119 -32.02 -41.32 -6.39
N HIS A 120 -31.08 -40.52 -6.88
CA HIS A 120 -31.20 -39.94 -8.23
C HIS A 120 -31.12 -41.00 -9.34
N ARG A 121 -30.39 -42.10 -9.12
CA ARG A 121 -30.17 -43.14 -10.13
C ARG A 121 -31.20 -44.27 -10.06
N TYR A 122 -31.72 -44.60 -8.87
CA TYR A 122 -32.55 -45.80 -8.70
C TYR A 122 -34.05 -45.53 -8.54
N ASN A 123 -34.50 -44.43 -7.91
CA ASN A 123 -35.93 -44.07 -7.85
C ASN A 123 -36.16 -42.59 -7.40
N LYS A 124 -36.27 -41.65 -8.36
CA LYS A 124 -36.57 -40.21 -8.07
C LYS A 124 -37.91 -39.99 -7.35
N PRO A 125 -39.02 -40.66 -7.74
CA PRO A 125 -40.28 -40.58 -7.00
C PRO A 125 -40.19 -41.01 -5.52
N LEU A 126 -39.41 -42.06 -5.22
CA LEU A 126 -39.18 -42.52 -3.84
C LEU A 126 -38.43 -41.48 -3.00
N LEU A 127 -37.44 -40.79 -3.58
CA LEU A 127 -36.74 -39.68 -2.91
C LEU A 127 -37.69 -38.58 -2.47
N ALA A 128 -38.60 -38.17 -3.37
CA ALA A 128 -39.58 -37.13 -3.08
C ALA A 128 -40.53 -37.56 -1.95
N GLN A 129 -40.82 -38.85 -1.80
CA GLN A 129 -41.62 -39.34 -0.67
C GLN A 129 -40.83 -39.38 0.65
N LEU A 130 -39.57 -39.81 0.61
CA LEU A 130 -38.68 -39.78 1.78
C LEU A 130 -38.40 -38.35 2.26
N GLN A 131 -38.42 -37.36 1.36
CA GLN A 131 -38.31 -35.94 1.71
C GLN A 131 -39.62 -35.35 2.27
N ASN A 132 -40.76 -36.02 2.07
CA ASN A 132 -42.09 -35.60 2.54
C ASN A 132 -42.63 -36.49 3.69
N LEU A 133 -41.73 -37.15 4.43
CA LEU A 133 -42.06 -37.92 5.62
C LEU A 133 -42.76 -37.04 6.68
N GLY A 134 -43.58 -37.65 7.53
CA GLY A 134 -44.46 -36.95 8.47
C GLY A 134 -45.70 -36.29 7.82
N LYS A 135 -45.58 -35.68 6.63
CA LYS A 135 -46.71 -35.02 5.92
C LYS A 135 -47.70 -36.03 5.32
N ASN A 136 -47.19 -37.11 4.74
CA ASN A 136 -48.02 -38.15 4.08
C ASN A 136 -48.47 -39.27 5.04
N LYS A 137 -48.10 -39.20 6.33
CA LYS A 137 -48.37 -40.20 7.38
C LYS A 137 -47.97 -41.66 7.04
N LEU A 138 -47.13 -41.86 6.03
CA LEU A 138 -46.66 -43.19 5.64
C LEU A 138 -45.53 -43.67 6.55
N PHE A 139 -44.50 -42.87 6.81
CA PHE A 139 -43.52 -43.14 7.88
C PHE A 139 -43.25 -41.82 8.62
N ILE A 140 -42.83 -41.93 9.89
CA ILE A 140 -42.49 -40.77 10.71
C ILE A 140 -41.07 -40.33 10.35
N THR A 141 -40.12 -41.26 10.31
CA THR A 141 -38.72 -41.01 9.93
C THR A 141 -38.25 -41.90 8.78
N ALA A 142 -37.14 -41.52 8.15
CA ALA A 142 -36.54 -42.34 7.09
C ALA A 142 -35.97 -43.65 7.68
N HIS A 143 -35.47 -43.58 8.91
CA HIS A 143 -35.05 -44.75 9.69
C HIS A 143 -36.15 -45.82 9.72
N ASP A 144 -37.39 -45.45 10.07
CA ASP A 144 -38.52 -46.38 10.16
C ASP A 144 -38.80 -47.07 8.81
N ALA A 145 -38.69 -46.32 7.71
CA ALA A 145 -38.92 -46.86 6.37
C ALA A 145 -37.84 -47.87 5.95
N TYR A 146 -36.58 -47.62 6.34
CA TYR A 146 -35.45 -48.53 6.09
C TYR A 146 -35.52 -49.78 6.98
N ALA A 147 -35.84 -49.61 8.27
CA ALA A 147 -36.01 -50.71 9.21
C ALA A 147 -37.15 -51.65 8.78
N GLU A 148 -38.32 -51.10 8.39
CA GLU A 148 -39.44 -51.90 7.85
C GLU A 148 -39.06 -52.60 6.54
N ALA A 149 -38.15 -52.00 5.76
CA ALA A 149 -37.59 -52.62 4.58
C ALA A 149 -36.54 -53.71 4.87
N GLY A 150 -36.16 -53.92 6.13
CA GLY A 150 -35.12 -54.88 6.52
C GLY A 150 -33.72 -54.45 6.06
N ILE A 151 -33.52 -53.15 5.84
CA ILE A 151 -32.28 -52.55 5.38
C ILE A 151 -31.64 -51.80 6.54
N ASN A 152 -30.36 -52.04 6.81
CA ASN A 152 -29.61 -51.31 7.83
C ASN A 152 -29.54 -49.81 7.45
N PRO A 153 -30.16 -48.90 8.22
CA PRO A 153 -30.16 -47.48 7.91
C PRO A 153 -28.75 -46.87 7.88
N ASN A 154 -27.82 -47.42 8.68
CA ASN A 154 -26.42 -46.99 8.76
C ASN A 154 -25.63 -47.23 7.47
N CYS A 155 -26.17 -47.96 6.49
CA CYS A 155 -25.55 -48.18 5.18
C CYS A 155 -25.90 -47.07 4.16
N HIS A 156 -26.93 -46.27 4.43
CA HIS A 156 -27.45 -45.30 3.45
C HIS A 156 -27.78 -43.94 4.04
N LEU A 157 -28.20 -43.82 5.30
CA LEU A 157 -28.61 -42.55 5.88
C LEU A 157 -27.42 -41.80 6.50
N PRO A 158 -27.40 -40.45 6.44
CA PRO A 158 -26.46 -39.68 7.24
C PRO A 158 -26.74 -39.97 8.72
N VAL A 159 -25.68 -39.97 9.52
CA VAL A 159 -25.81 -40.06 10.98
C VAL A 159 -26.57 -38.85 11.52
N SER A 160 -27.29 -39.06 12.60
CA SER A 160 -27.94 -38.01 13.39
C SER A 160 -27.25 -37.99 14.75
N TYR A 161 -26.85 -36.81 15.19
CA TYR A 161 -26.20 -36.65 16.50
C TYR A 161 -27.21 -36.59 17.63
N GLY A 162 -28.51 -36.48 17.37
CA GLY A 162 -29.52 -36.36 18.41
C GLY A 162 -30.84 -35.84 17.86
N THR A 163 -31.83 -35.71 18.74
CA THR A 163 -33.14 -35.13 18.40
C THR A 163 -33.38 -33.77 19.06
N THR A 164 -32.51 -33.40 20.00
CA THR A 164 -32.50 -32.10 20.68
C THR A 164 -31.11 -31.49 20.55
N ASP A 165 -31.02 -30.16 20.57
CA ASP A 165 -29.74 -29.43 20.48
C ASP A 165 -28.74 -29.87 21.57
N GLN A 166 -29.24 -30.27 22.75
CA GLN A 166 -28.41 -30.77 23.85
C GLN A 166 -27.83 -32.16 23.51
N ASP A 167 -28.68 -33.10 23.09
CA ASP A 167 -28.23 -34.44 22.70
C ASP A 167 -27.25 -34.37 21.52
N GLU A 168 -27.51 -33.50 20.54
CA GLU A 168 -26.63 -33.32 19.38
C GLU A 168 -25.23 -32.86 19.79
N ARG A 169 -25.13 -31.93 20.75
CA ARG A 169 -23.84 -31.44 21.25
C ARG A 169 -23.12 -32.49 22.08
N GLU A 170 -23.80 -33.16 23.00
CA GLU A 170 -23.21 -34.19 23.86
C GLU A 170 -22.69 -35.38 23.04
N ASN A 171 -23.51 -35.90 22.13
CA ASN A 171 -23.12 -37.02 21.27
C ASN A 171 -22.03 -36.61 20.26
N TRP A 172 -22.04 -35.36 19.78
CA TRP A 172 -20.97 -34.86 18.91
C TRP A 172 -19.63 -34.80 19.64
N VAL A 173 -19.62 -34.35 20.90
CA VAL A 173 -18.41 -34.36 21.75
C VAL A 173 -17.86 -35.77 21.89
N GLU A 174 -18.70 -36.75 22.21
CA GLU A 174 -18.26 -38.15 22.32
C GLU A 174 -17.73 -38.72 21.00
N VAL A 175 -18.34 -38.34 19.87
CA VAL A 175 -17.84 -38.70 18.55
C VAL A 175 -16.46 -38.08 18.28
N LEU A 176 -16.23 -36.84 18.70
CA LEU A 176 -14.92 -36.19 18.58
C LEU A 176 -13.87 -36.86 19.47
N THR A 177 -14.24 -37.27 20.68
CA THR A 177 -13.37 -38.05 21.57
C THR A 177 -12.96 -39.37 20.91
N ASN A 178 -13.89 -40.11 20.32
CA ASN A 178 -13.60 -41.32 19.55
C ASN A 178 -12.63 -41.05 18.38
N VAL A 179 -12.74 -39.91 17.70
CA VAL A 179 -11.79 -39.50 16.64
C VAL A 179 -10.39 -39.30 17.22
N ALA A 180 -10.28 -38.59 18.35
CA ALA A 180 -9.01 -38.34 19.02
C ALA A 180 -8.37 -39.63 19.54
N GLU A 181 -9.15 -40.55 20.11
CA GLU A 181 -8.65 -41.86 20.53
C GLU A 181 -8.18 -42.71 19.35
N THR A 182 -8.87 -42.64 18.21
CA THR A 182 -8.54 -43.45 17.02
C THR A 182 -7.27 -42.96 16.31
N PHE A 183 -7.06 -41.65 16.22
CA PHE A 183 -5.98 -41.07 15.41
C PHE A 183 -4.96 -40.23 16.18
N GLY A 184 -5.15 -40.06 17.50
CA GLY A 184 -4.44 -39.11 18.34
C GLY A 184 -5.01 -37.69 18.25
N GLU A 185 -4.89 -36.91 19.34
CA GLU A 185 -5.41 -35.54 19.47
C GLU A 185 -4.94 -34.59 18.36
N ARG A 186 -3.73 -34.81 17.82
CA ARG A 186 -3.19 -34.02 16.71
C ARG A 186 -4.10 -33.99 15.49
N ILE A 187 -4.91 -35.04 15.27
CA ILE A 187 -5.84 -35.09 14.14
C ILE A 187 -6.88 -33.96 14.17
N LEU A 188 -7.16 -33.42 15.36
CA LEU A 188 -8.20 -32.41 15.57
C LEU A 188 -7.84 -31.05 14.95
N VAL A 189 -6.57 -30.84 14.58
CA VAL A 189 -6.18 -29.63 13.83
C VAL A 189 -6.94 -29.57 12.51
N SER A 190 -7.52 -28.40 12.24
CA SER A 190 -8.45 -28.13 11.15
C SER A 190 -8.00 -28.67 9.78
N HIS A 191 -6.73 -28.49 9.42
CA HIS A 191 -6.17 -28.97 8.15
C HIS A 191 -5.94 -30.49 8.08
N TYR A 192 -5.92 -31.20 9.21
CA TYR A 192 -5.90 -32.67 9.26
C TYR A 192 -7.29 -33.28 9.28
N MET A 193 -8.28 -32.58 9.86
CA MET A 193 -9.70 -32.93 9.74
C MET A 193 -10.19 -32.76 8.29
N ASN A 194 -9.67 -31.75 7.59
CA ASN A 194 -9.99 -31.44 6.20
C ASN A 194 -8.72 -31.14 5.37
N PRO A 195 -7.96 -32.18 4.97
CA PRO A 195 -6.79 -31.99 4.13
C PRO A 195 -7.16 -31.55 2.71
N ALA A 196 -6.26 -30.75 2.11
CA ALA A 196 -6.39 -30.25 0.76
C ALA A 196 -6.40 -31.39 -0.29
N ASP A 197 -5.56 -32.40 -0.08
CA ASP A 197 -5.60 -33.63 -0.88
C ASP A 197 -6.77 -34.51 -0.44
N LYS A 198 -7.59 -34.92 -1.42
CA LYS A 198 -8.71 -35.83 -1.18
C LYS A 198 -8.25 -37.23 -0.79
N GLY A 199 -7.05 -37.64 -1.19
CA GLY A 199 -6.46 -38.95 -0.86
C GLY A 199 -6.16 -39.12 0.63
N ASP A 200 -5.86 -38.01 1.32
CA ASP A 200 -5.49 -38.01 2.75
C ASP A 200 -6.69 -37.94 3.69
N ARG A 201 -7.91 -37.82 3.14
CA ARG A 201 -9.13 -37.70 3.94
C ARG A 201 -9.42 -38.98 4.70
N LYS A 202 -9.47 -38.86 6.02
CA LYS A 202 -9.77 -39.99 6.92
C LYS A 202 -11.26 -40.07 7.24
N SER A 203 -11.67 -41.25 7.72
CA SER A 203 -13.02 -41.51 8.18
C SER A 203 -13.02 -42.52 9.32
N ILE A 204 -13.97 -42.39 10.23
CA ILE A 204 -14.22 -43.36 11.31
C ILE A 204 -15.43 -44.23 10.99
N ARG A 205 -15.51 -45.39 11.63
CA ARG A 205 -16.77 -46.12 11.70
C ARG A 205 -17.78 -45.29 12.50
N ILE A 206 -19.06 -45.42 12.20
CA ILE A 206 -20.13 -44.79 12.99
C ILE A 206 -20.04 -45.29 14.44
N PRO A 207 -19.79 -44.41 15.43
CA PRO A 207 -19.81 -44.77 16.84
C PRO A 207 -21.22 -45.19 17.28
N ASP A 208 -21.31 -46.12 18.23
CA ASP A 208 -22.60 -46.69 18.65
C ASP A 208 -23.58 -45.65 19.21
N ILE A 209 -23.08 -44.55 19.80
CA ILE A 209 -23.90 -43.47 20.36
C ILE A 209 -24.73 -42.70 19.32
N ILE A 210 -24.25 -42.62 18.08
CA ILE A 210 -24.97 -41.97 16.95
C ILE A 210 -25.40 -42.98 15.88
N ARG A 211 -25.28 -44.28 16.20
CA ARG A 211 -25.66 -45.36 15.31
C ARG A 211 -27.16 -45.55 15.37
N TYR A 212 -27.82 -45.64 14.21
CA TYR A 212 -29.24 -45.95 14.18
C TYR A 212 -29.48 -47.32 14.83
N PRO A 213 -30.44 -47.41 15.78
CA PRO A 213 -30.69 -48.63 16.54
C PRO A 213 -31.29 -49.73 15.65
N GLY A 214 -31.06 -50.99 16.04
CA GLY A 214 -31.59 -52.18 15.37
C GLY A 214 -30.51 -53.22 15.11
N THR A 215 -30.89 -54.50 15.22
CA THR A 215 -29.96 -55.63 15.13
C THR A 215 -30.38 -56.68 14.10
N ASP A 216 -31.55 -56.54 13.48
CA ASP A 216 -32.11 -57.51 12.52
C ASP A 216 -32.46 -56.81 11.22
N PHE A 217 -31.54 -56.88 10.25
CA PHE A 217 -31.69 -56.27 8.93
C PHE A 217 -31.45 -57.34 7.85
N PRO A 218 -32.43 -58.24 7.63
CA PRO A 218 -32.23 -59.48 6.88
C PRO A 218 -31.80 -59.26 5.43
N LEU A 219 -32.20 -58.14 4.81
CA LEU A 219 -31.79 -57.83 3.44
C LEU A 219 -30.33 -57.36 3.40
N SER A 220 -29.94 -56.45 4.30
CA SER A 220 -28.55 -55.97 4.36
C SER A 220 -27.57 -57.05 4.80
N GLU A 221 -27.98 -57.98 5.66
CA GLU A 221 -27.20 -59.15 6.07
C GLU A 221 -27.00 -60.14 4.91
N ALA A 222 -28.08 -60.49 4.19
CA ALA A 222 -28.01 -61.36 3.02
C ALA A 222 -27.09 -60.80 1.93
N GLU A 223 -27.10 -59.47 1.76
CA GLU A 223 -26.29 -58.77 0.77
C GLU A 223 -24.88 -58.39 1.27
N LYS A 224 -24.56 -58.65 2.55
CA LYS A 224 -23.29 -58.27 3.22
C LYS A 224 -22.92 -56.79 3.04
N THR A 225 -23.91 -55.91 3.18
CA THR A 225 -23.71 -54.47 2.94
C THR A 225 -22.90 -53.82 4.06
N PRO A 226 -21.78 -53.12 3.78
CA PRO A 226 -21.02 -52.42 4.80
C PRO A 226 -21.72 -51.15 5.29
N GLU A 227 -21.45 -50.77 6.54
CA GLU A 227 -21.90 -49.50 7.11
C GLU A 227 -21.15 -48.31 6.50
N LEU A 228 -21.81 -47.15 6.49
CA LEU A 228 -21.15 -45.89 6.14
C LEU A 228 -20.04 -45.58 7.13
N ARG A 229 -19.04 -44.87 6.64
CA ARG A 229 -18.01 -44.24 7.47
C ARG A 229 -18.24 -42.75 7.49
N ILE A 230 -18.04 -42.14 8.66
CA ILE A 230 -18.18 -40.69 8.83
C ILE A 230 -16.83 -40.06 8.49
N SER A 231 -16.80 -39.23 7.45
CA SER A 231 -15.59 -38.49 7.10
C SER A 231 -15.29 -37.42 8.16
N LEU A 232 -14.01 -37.23 8.51
CA LEU A 232 -13.62 -36.22 9.51
C LEU A 232 -14.08 -34.79 9.14
N ILE A 233 -14.04 -34.44 7.85
CA ILE A 233 -14.58 -33.16 7.36
C ILE A 233 -16.08 -32.97 7.67
N SER A 234 -16.88 -34.05 7.68
CA SER A 234 -18.30 -33.96 8.03
C SER A 234 -18.47 -33.70 9.52
N ILE A 235 -17.66 -34.37 10.35
CA ILE A 235 -17.63 -34.16 11.81
C ILE A 235 -17.24 -32.70 12.11
N GLN A 236 -16.22 -32.19 11.42
CA GLN A 236 -15.76 -30.81 11.57
C GLN A 236 -16.86 -29.80 11.25
N LYS A 237 -17.54 -29.98 10.10
CA LYS A 237 -18.63 -29.10 9.69
C LYS A 237 -19.79 -29.09 10.68
N GLU A 238 -20.14 -30.26 11.22
CA GLU A 238 -21.19 -30.35 12.21
C GLU A 238 -20.78 -29.67 13.53
N GLY A 239 -19.53 -29.82 13.97
CA GLY A 239 -19.02 -29.12 15.16
C GLY A 239 -19.04 -27.60 15.00
N VAL A 240 -18.59 -27.10 13.84
CA VAL A 240 -18.67 -25.66 13.51
C VAL A 240 -20.11 -25.17 13.52
N HIS A 241 -21.06 -25.96 13.02
CA HIS A 241 -22.48 -25.61 13.05
C HIS A 241 -23.06 -25.60 14.46
N LEU A 242 -22.78 -26.63 15.28
CA LEU A 242 -23.34 -26.78 16.62
C LEU A 242 -22.78 -25.77 17.63
N PHE A 243 -21.49 -25.44 17.55
CA PHE A 243 -20.79 -24.60 18.53
C PHE A 243 -20.45 -23.20 18.03
N GLY A 244 -20.64 -22.92 16.74
CA GLY A 244 -20.47 -21.58 16.17
C GLY A 244 -21.51 -20.59 16.70
N THR A 245 -21.08 -19.36 16.97
CA THR A 245 -21.95 -18.26 17.38
C THR A 245 -21.91 -17.13 16.36
N LYS A 246 -22.89 -16.22 16.39
CA LYS A 246 -22.96 -15.10 15.45
C LYS A 246 -21.81 -14.10 15.58
N ASP A 247 -21.12 -14.12 16.73
CA ASP A 247 -20.02 -13.21 17.05
C ASP A 247 -18.64 -13.77 16.62
N MET A 248 -18.59 -15.00 16.09
CA MET A 248 -17.37 -15.62 15.56
C MET A 248 -17.27 -15.33 14.05
N GLU A 249 -16.15 -14.73 13.63
CA GLU A 249 -15.98 -14.25 12.25
C GLU A 249 -15.35 -15.30 11.33
N SER A 250 -14.60 -16.26 11.91
CA SER A 250 -13.86 -17.26 11.15
C SER A 250 -14.30 -18.70 11.42
N HIS A 251 -14.13 -19.55 10.39
CA HIS A 251 -14.35 -20.99 10.52
C HIS A 251 -13.42 -21.61 11.59
N GLU A 252 -12.21 -21.07 11.76
CA GLU A 252 -11.24 -21.56 12.73
C GLU A 252 -11.63 -21.22 14.16
N GLU A 253 -12.23 -20.05 14.41
CA GLU A 253 -12.79 -19.69 15.72
C GLU A 253 -13.94 -20.62 16.13
N CYS A 254 -14.86 -20.87 15.20
CA CYS A 254 -15.96 -21.81 15.44
C CYS A 254 -15.44 -23.22 15.71
N TRP A 255 -14.41 -23.66 14.99
CA TRP A 255 -13.79 -24.96 15.19
C TRP A 255 -13.08 -25.06 16.53
N THR A 256 -12.35 -24.01 16.92
CA THR A 256 -11.67 -23.90 18.22
C THR A 256 -12.68 -24.03 19.37
N ALA A 257 -13.83 -23.35 19.26
CA ALA A 257 -14.90 -23.44 20.24
C ALA A 257 -15.44 -24.88 20.37
N ALA A 258 -15.66 -25.57 19.25
CA ALA A 258 -16.14 -26.95 19.24
C ALA A 258 -15.14 -27.92 19.89
N VAL A 259 -13.85 -27.81 19.57
CA VAL A 259 -12.80 -28.68 20.12
C VAL A 259 -12.63 -28.44 21.63
N ASN A 260 -12.63 -27.18 22.07
CA ASN A 260 -12.58 -26.83 23.49
C ASN A 260 -13.82 -27.33 24.26
N ALA A 261 -15.01 -27.26 23.64
CA ALA A 261 -16.23 -27.78 24.24
C ALA A 261 -16.20 -29.30 24.42
N ALA A 262 -15.43 -30.02 23.60
CA ALA A 262 -15.18 -31.44 23.75
C ALA A 262 -14.13 -31.80 24.82
N GLY A 263 -13.58 -30.81 25.52
CA GLY A 263 -12.59 -31.01 26.59
C GLY A 263 -11.13 -31.02 26.12
N PHE A 264 -10.87 -30.71 24.84
CA PHE A 264 -9.51 -30.64 24.29
C PHE A 264 -9.03 -29.19 24.22
N GLU A 265 -7.86 -28.88 24.77
CA GLU A 265 -7.26 -27.55 24.65
C GLU A 265 -6.67 -27.32 23.25
N TYR A 266 -7.48 -26.79 22.33
CA TYR A 266 -7.10 -26.69 20.91
C TYR A 266 -5.81 -25.91 20.67
N LYS A 267 -5.56 -24.86 21.47
CA LYS A 267 -4.33 -24.07 21.39
C LYS A 267 -3.08 -24.91 21.70
N ILE A 268 -3.12 -25.75 22.73
CA ILE A 268 -2.02 -26.66 23.09
C ILE A 268 -1.79 -27.69 21.96
N ILE A 269 -2.86 -28.20 21.36
CA ILE A 269 -2.77 -29.14 20.24
C ILE A 269 -2.11 -28.46 19.03
N GLN A 270 -2.51 -27.24 18.69
CA GLN A 270 -1.92 -26.45 17.60
C GLN A 270 -0.43 -26.19 17.85
N GLU A 271 -0.06 -25.75 19.06
CA GLU A 271 1.33 -25.51 19.45
C GLU A 271 2.15 -26.81 19.38
N SER A 272 1.61 -27.94 19.85
CA SER A 272 2.26 -29.26 19.77
C SER A 272 2.49 -29.71 18.32
N VAL A 273 1.51 -29.51 17.44
CA VAL A 273 1.63 -29.82 16.00
C VAL A 273 2.64 -28.91 15.32
N ALA A 274 2.64 -27.63 15.64
CA ALA A 274 3.58 -26.65 15.11
C ALA A 274 5.02 -26.99 15.54
N ALA A 275 5.23 -27.29 16.83
CA ALA A 275 6.52 -27.73 17.37
C ALA A 275 7.00 -29.05 16.73
N ALA A 276 6.11 -30.03 16.55
CA ALA A 276 6.45 -31.28 15.86
C ALA A 276 6.84 -31.04 14.38
N THR A 277 6.15 -30.11 13.71
CA THR A 277 6.45 -29.73 12.32
C THR A 277 7.80 -29.03 12.22
N ARG A 278 8.11 -28.12 13.16
CA ARG A 278 9.42 -27.49 13.29
C ARG A 278 10.51 -28.53 13.51
N LYS A 279 10.36 -29.41 14.51
CA LYS A 279 11.31 -30.49 14.81
C LYS A 279 11.58 -31.36 13.59
N LYS A 280 10.57 -31.68 12.79
CA LYS A 280 10.75 -32.39 11.51
C LYS A 280 11.68 -31.64 10.55
N PHE A 281 11.45 -30.36 10.31
CA PHE A 281 12.31 -29.56 9.41
C PHE A 281 13.74 -29.41 9.96
N VAL A 282 13.89 -29.25 11.28
CA VAL A 282 15.21 -29.19 11.94
C VAL A 282 15.96 -30.51 11.81
N LEU A 283 15.28 -31.66 11.97
CA LEU A 283 15.91 -32.97 11.79
C LEU A 283 16.27 -33.24 10.32
N MET A 284 15.42 -32.85 9.36
CA MET A 284 15.78 -32.90 7.94
C MET A 284 17.00 -32.02 7.62
N PHE A 285 17.12 -30.88 8.31
CA PHE A 285 18.28 -30.00 8.20
C PHE A 285 19.54 -30.64 8.81
N LEU A 286 19.42 -31.33 9.94
CA LEU A 286 20.50 -32.13 10.53
C LEU A 286 20.96 -33.24 9.59
N ASP A 287 20.03 -34.01 9.02
CA ASP A 287 20.34 -35.08 8.07
C ASP A 287 21.09 -34.55 6.85
N TYR A 288 20.66 -33.41 6.31
CA TYR A 288 21.35 -32.72 5.20
C TYR A 288 22.80 -32.36 5.56
N LEU A 289 23.03 -31.82 6.76
CA LEU A 289 24.36 -31.42 7.21
C LEU A 289 25.29 -32.62 7.40
N VAL A 290 24.77 -33.72 7.94
CA VAL A 290 25.50 -34.99 8.08
C VAL A 290 25.87 -35.56 6.70
N GLU A 291 24.93 -35.57 5.76
CA GLU A 291 25.16 -36.07 4.40
C GLU A 291 26.25 -35.27 3.65
N HIS A 292 26.28 -33.95 3.86
CA HIS A 292 27.21 -33.03 3.19
C HIS A 292 28.47 -32.72 4.01
N LYS A 293 28.78 -33.57 5.01
CA LYS A 293 29.98 -33.45 5.87
C LYS A 293 30.17 -32.04 6.46
N PHE A 294 29.08 -31.38 6.82
CA PHE A 294 29.05 -30.05 7.43
C PHE A 294 29.82 -28.96 6.65
N GLU A 295 29.93 -29.05 5.32
CA GLU A 295 30.43 -27.92 4.53
C GLU A 295 29.37 -26.81 4.47
N TRP A 296 29.41 -25.90 5.44
CA TRP A 296 28.50 -24.77 5.49
C TRP A 296 28.79 -23.76 4.38
N ASN A 297 27.85 -23.62 3.45
CA ASN A 297 27.86 -22.56 2.44
C ASN A 297 26.49 -21.83 2.43
N PRO A 298 26.41 -20.62 3.02
CA PRO A 298 25.17 -19.84 3.07
C PRO A 298 24.58 -19.51 1.69
N ASP A 299 25.42 -19.46 0.64
CA ASP A 299 24.98 -19.09 -0.70
C ASP A 299 24.17 -20.21 -1.38
N ILE A 300 24.27 -21.46 -0.91
CA ILE A 300 23.44 -22.59 -1.35
C ILE A 300 21.96 -22.32 -1.03
N PHE A 301 21.64 -21.63 0.06
CA PHE A 301 20.24 -21.31 0.40
C PHE A 301 19.70 -20.09 -0.36
N LYS A 302 20.58 -19.25 -0.94
CA LYS A 302 20.18 -18.12 -1.79
C LYS A 302 19.94 -18.53 -3.25
N LYS A 303 20.66 -19.55 -3.73
CA LYS A 303 20.49 -20.16 -5.06
C LYS A 303 20.62 -21.69 -4.94
N PRO A 304 19.58 -22.37 -4.43
CA PRO A 304 19.64 -23.81 -4.22
C PRO A 304 19.78 -24.54 -5.56
N GLU A 305 20.76 -25.43 -5.65
CA GLU A 305 20.93 -26.33 -6.81
C GLU A 305 19.76 -27.31 -6.95
N TYR A 306 19.03 -27.58 -5.86
CA TYR A 306 17.95 -28.58 -5.81
C TYR A 306 16.68 -28.06 -5.13
N ASP A 307 15.52 -28.46 -5.66
CA ASP A 307 14.20 -28.04 -5.16
C ASP A 307 13.93 -28.45 -3.71
N TYR A 308 14.50 -29.57 -3.26
CA TYR A 308 14.37 -30.02 -1.87
C TYR A 308 15.07 -29.08 -0.88
N ILE A 309 16.13 -28.37 -1.33
CA ILE A 309 16.85 -27.42 -0.48
C ILE A 309 16.00 -26.20 -0.20
N ASN A 310 15.36 -25.69 -1.24
CA ASN A 310 14.41 -24.59 -1.13
C ASN A 310 13.20 -24.98 -0.27
N TYR A 311 12.69 -26.22 -0.43
CA TYR A 311 11.57 -26.73 0.35
C TYR A 311 11.87 -26.78 1.86
N PHE A 312 13.02 -27.33 2.27
CA PHE A 312 13.36 -27.36 3.70
C PHE A 312 13.64 -25.95 4.23
N TYR A 313 14.33 -25.09 3.47
CA TYR A 313 14.69 -23.74 3.94
C TYR A 313 13.43 -22.90 4.18
N LYS A 314 12.48 -22.98 3.24
CA LYS A 314 11.16 -22.39 3.40
C LYS A 314 10.44 -22.97 4.62
N GLY A 315 10.52 -24.28 4.84
CA GLY A 315 9.97 -24.93 6.05
C GLY A 315 10.60 -24.42 7.35
N LEU A 316 11.92 -24.25 7.42
CA LEU A 316 12.61 -23.68 8.59
C LEU A 316 12.18 -22.24 8.85
N LYS A 317 12.04 -21.44 7.78
CA LYS A 317 11.60 -20.04 7.86
C LYS A 317 10.14 -19.91 8.31
N ASP A 318 9.24 -20.64 7.67
CA ASP A 318 7.79 -20.59 7.94
C ASP A 318 7.46 -21.12 9.34
N THR A 319 8.33 -21.95 9.93
CA THR A 319 8.18 -22.51 11.29
C THR A 319 9.03 -21.83 12.36
N TRP A 320 9.79 -20.78 12.00
CA TRP A 320 10.73 -20.11 12.91
C TRP A 320 10.09 -19.62 14.21
N ASP A 321 8.84 -19.18 14.12
CA ASP A 321 8.07 -18.68 15.25
C ASP A 321 7.88 -19.70 16.38
N ASN A 322 8.05 -20.99 16.08
CA ASN A 322 7.93 -22.11 17.00
C ASN A 322 9.30 -22.69 17.43
N SER A 323 10.41 -22.01 17.08
CA SER A 323 11.76 -22.44 17.46
C SER A 323 11.98 -22.33 18.97
N LEU A 324 12.60 -23.35 19.56
CA LEU A 324 13.04 -23.33 20.96
C LEU A 324 14.07 -22.22 21.27
N PHE A 325 14.70 -21.67 20.22
CA PHE A 325 15.76 -20.67 20.32
C PHE A 325 15.34 -19.30 19.79
N ARG A 326 14.05 -19.11 19.42
CA ARG A 326 13.54 -17.85 18.88
C ARG A 326 13.78 -16.66 19.80
N GLU A 327 13.56 -16.83 21.10
CA GLU A 327 13.76 -15.77 22.10
C GLU A 327 15.24 -15.46 22.36
N HIS A 328 16.15 -16.29 21.83
CA HIS A 328 17.58 -16.20 22.09
C HIS A 328 18.38 -15.81 20.84
N ALA A 329 17.83 -15.99 19.64
CA ALA A 329 18.45 -15.61 18.37
C ALA A 329 17.73 -14.43 17.69
N HIS A 330 18.46 -13.61 16.94
CA HIS A 330 17.84 -12.52 16.17
C HIS A 330 16.88 -13.08 15.11
N ALA A 331 15.84 -12.32 14.76
CA ALA A 331 14.85 -12.77 13.77
C ALA A 331 15.45 -13.06 12.38
N ASP A 332 16.59 -12.43 12.08
CA ASP A 332 17.33 -12.62 10.82
C ASP A 332 18.27 -13.84 10.85
N ASP A 333 18.51 -14.42 12.03
CA ASP A 333 19.46 -15.52 12.26
C ASP A 333 18.79 -16.90 12.23
N ILE A 334 17.77 -17.07 11.38
CA ILE A 334 16.96 -18.29 11.27
C ILE A 334 17.83 -19.53 11.07
N LEU A 335 18.88 -19.45 10.25
CA LEU A 335 19.78 -20.57 9.99
C LEU A 335 20.65 -20.94 11.18
N LEU A 336 21.21 -19.94 11.87
CA LEU A 336 22.02 -20.14 13.08
C LEU A 336 21.16 -20.76 14.19
N GLY A 337 19.99 -20.18 14.46
CA GLY A 337 19.06 -20.72 15.45
C GLY A 337 18.54 -22.12 15.09
N SER A 338 18.29 -22.39 13.80
CA SER A 338 17.93 -23.74 13.34
C SER A 338 19.06 -24.75 13.51
N LEU A 339 20.31 -24.32 13.38
CA LEU A 339 21.45 -25.19 13.61
C LEU A 339 21.64 -25.48 15.10
N MET A 340 21.50 -24.46 15.94
CA MET A 340 21.52 -24.65 17.40
C MET A 340 20.44 -25.65 17.84
N GLU A 341 19.25 -25.55 17.28
CA GLU A 341 18.16 -26.49 17.53
C GLU A 341 18.46 -27.91 16.99
N ALA A 342 19.15 -28.02 15.86
CA ALA A 342 19.60 -29.30 15.31
C ALA A 342 20.63 -30.00 16.22
N TYR A 343 21.64 -29.26 16.70
CA TYR A 343 22.61 -29.78 17.68
C TYR A 343 21.93 -30.16 18.99
N TYR A 344 21.00 -29.33 19.46
CA TYR A 344 20.22 -29.60 20.67
C TYR A 344 19.48 -30.93 20.60
N TYR A 345 18.84 -31.24 19.46
CA TYR A 345 18.19 -32.53 19.24
C TYR A 345 19.19 -33.67 19.03
N HIS A 346 20.29 -33.44 18.31
CA HIS A 346 21.33 -34.44 18.08
C HIS A 346 21.96 -34.93 19.39
N GLU A 347 22.22 -34.01 20.32
CA GLU A 347 22.85 -34.28 21.61
C GLU A 347 21.86 -34.78 22.68
N GLY A 348 20.61 -35.05 22.29
CA GLY A 348 19.61 -35.68 23.17
C GLY A 348 18.98 -34.72 24.18
N GLU A 349 18.84 -33.44 23.84
CA GLU A 349 18.18 -32.41 24.67
C GLU A 349 18.77 -32.34 26.10
N PRO A 350 20.11 -32.17 26.25
CA PRO A 350 20.81 -32.42 27.52
C PRO A 350 20.53 -31.41 28.63
N SER A 351 19.96 -30.25 28.30
CA SER A 351 19.64 -29.16 29.24
C SER A 351 18.45 -28.32 28.72
N SER A 352 18.09 -27.23 29.40
CA SER A 352 17.07 -26.30 28.88
C SER A 352 17.61 -25.56 27.64
N PRO A 353 16.76 -25.17 26.67
CA PRO A 353 17.21 -24.45 25.46
C PRO A 353 18.03 -23.18 25.76
N HIS A 354 17.64 -22.44 26.78
CA HIS A 354 18.37 -21.24 27.22
C HIS A 354 19.78 -21.56 27.73
N GLN A 355 19.90 -22.58 28.59
CA GLN A 355 21.19 -23.01 29.13
C GLN A 355 22.07 -23.57 28.00
N TYR A 356 21.48 -24.40 27.15
CA TYR A 356 22.16 -24.98 26.00
C TYR A 356 22.69 -23.89 25.04
N TYR A 357 21.89 -22.85 24.78
CA TYR A 357 22.30 -21.70 23.99
C TYR A 357 23.55 -21.04 24.61
N GLN A 358 23.52 -20.70 25.90
CA GLN A 358 24.64 -20.04 26.57
C GLN A 358 25.92 -20.89 26.53
N ASP A 359 25.79 -22.20 26.77
CA ASP A 359 26.94 -23.10 26.88
C ASP A 359 27.57 -23.44 25.52
N ASN A 360 26.81 -23.37 24.43
CA ASN A 360 27.22 -23.93 23.14
C ASN A 360 27.24 -22.93 21.98
N MET A 361 26.76 -21.70 22.17
CA MET A 361 26.70 -20.70 21.10
C MET A 361 28.07 -20.44 20.46
N GLU A 362 29.12 -20.24 21.26
CA GLU A 362 30.47 -19.97 20.74
C GLU A 362 31.05 -21.16 19.96
N ARG A 363 30.79 -22.39 20.42
CA ARG A 363 31.19 -23.63 19.74
C ARG A 363 30.50 -23.72 18.38
N ILE A 364 29.18 -23.56 18.36
CA ILE A 364 28.36 -23.71 17.15
C ILE A 364 28.66 -22.58 16.15
N ILE A 365 28.92 -21.36 16.60
CA ILE A 365 29.39 -20.26 15.75
C ILE A 365 30.72 -20.61 15.07
N LYS A 366 31.67 -21.22 15.80
CA LYS A 366 32.95 -21.67 15.23
C LYS A 366 32.78 -22.81 14.22
N ASP A 367 31.80 -23.68 14.44
CA ASP A 367 31.49 -24.77 13.51
C ASP A 367 30.80 -24.26 12.21
N ILE A 368 30.01 -23.18 12.31
CA ILE A 368 29.32 -22.54 11.16
C ILE A 368 30.25 -21.66 10.33
N TYR A 369 31.03 -20.84 11.02
CA TYR A 369 31.84 -19.82 10.40
C TYR A 369 33.29 -20.29 10.40
N LYS A 370 33.82 -20.61 9.20
CA LYS A 370 35.27 -20.80 8.99
C LYS A 370 36.04 -19.67 9.69
N GLU A 371 37.25 -19.93 10.20
CA GLU A 371 38.09 -18.89 10.84
C GLU A 371 38.23 -17.63 9.99
N GLU A 372 38.21 -17.73 8.65
CA GLU A 372 38.17 -16.58 7.73
C GLU A 372 36.89 -15.73 7.84
N ASN A 373 35.73 -16.31 8.13
CA ASN A 373 34.45 -15.61 8.32
C ASN A 373 34.34 -14.98 9.71
N LEU A 374 34.92 -15.61 10.74
CA LEU A 374 35.08 -15.01 12.06
C LEU A 374 36.12 -13.88 12.04
N GLY A 375 37.21 -14.07 11.30
CA GLY A 375 38.19 -13.04 10.97
C GLY A 375 37.53 -11.85 10.29
N LYS A 376 36.72 -12.08 9.24
CA LYS A 376 35.94 -11.02 8.58
C LYS A 376 34.97 -10.31 9.52
N THR A 377 34.38 -10.99 10.50
CA THR A 377 33.45 -10.36 11.47
C THR A 377 34.21 -9.48 12.47
N TRP A 378 35.37 -9.95 12.95
CA TRP A 378 36.27 -9.14 13.79
C TRP A 378 36.85 -7.95 13.01
N THR A 379 37.34 -8.17 11.79
CA THR A 379 37.82 -7.12 10.88
C THR A 379 36.69 -6.15 10.52
N PHE A 380 35.46 -6.63 10.34
CA PHE A 380 34.29 -5.77 10.11
C PHE A 380 33.98 -4.91 11.32
N ASN A 381 33.95 -5.48 12.53
CA ASN A 381 33.71 -4.72 13.75
C ASN A 381 34.84 -3.70 14.02
N TYR A 382 36.10 -4.08 13.77
CA TYR A 382 37.24 -3.18 13.87
C TYR A 382 37.15 -2.03 12.85
N ALA A 383 36.85 -2.35 11.59
CA ALA A 383 36.66 -1.36 10.52
C ALA A 383 35.46 -0.43 10.82
N LEU A 384 34.35 -0.97 11.31
CA LEU A 384 33.16 -0.23 11.70
C LEU A 384 33.44 0.74 12.86
N GLN A 385 34.10 0.27 13.91
CA GLN A 385 34.47 1.12 15.04
C GLN A 385 35.49 2.17 14.62
N GLY A 386 36.48 1.81 13.81
CA GLY A 386 37.50 2.72 13.31
C GLY A 386 36.91 3.84 12.47
N ILE A 387 36.01 3.52 11.53
CA ILE A 387 35.42 4.52 10.62
C ILE A 387 34.45 5.45 11.36
N PHE A 388 33.66 4.92 12.31
CA PHE A 388 32.80 5.76 13.14
C PHE A 388 33.61 6.64 14.10
N ARG A 389 34.73 6.16 14.63
CA ARG A 389 35.61 6.96 15.47
C ARG A 389 36.25 8.10 14.69
N LYS A 390 36.79 7.82 13.50
CA LYS A 390 37.29 8.86 12.59
C LYS A 390 36.21 9.88 12.25
N TYR A 391 34.99 9.43 11.93
CA TYR A 391 33.86 10.32 11.68
C TYR A 391 33.50 11.18 12.91
N SER A 392 33.44 10.58 14.11
CA SER A 392 33.12 11.31 15.34
C SER A 392 34.20 12.30 15.76
N ASP A 393 35.46 11.98 15.45
CA ASP A 393 36.62 12.85 15.71
C ASP A 393 36.73 13.98 14.67
N GLY A 394 35.82 14.02 13.70
CA GLY A 394 35.73 15.06 12.66
C GLY A 394 36.66 14.84 11.47
N GLU A 395 37.28 13.66 11.35
CA GLU A 395 38.15 13.31 10.24
C GLU A 395 37.36 13.11 8.94
N ARG A 396 38.02 13.38 7.81
CA ARG A 396 37.45 13.16 6.47
C ARG A 396 37.63 11.70 6.09
N ILE A 397 36.53 11.01 5.92
CA ILE A 397 36.54 9.55 5.74
C ILE A 397 36.21 9.12 4.31
N THR A 398 36.21 10.01 3.31
CA THR A 398 36.01 9.58 1.93
C THR A 398 37.32 9.08 1.34
N ARG A 399 37.23 8.29 0.25
CA ARG A 399 38.37 7.55 -0.30
C ARG A 399 39.57 8.44 -0.60
N SER A 400 39.34 9.62 -1.18
CA SER A 400 40.39 10.59 -1.53
C SER A 400 41.20 11.07 -0.33
N TYR A 401 40.58 11.18 0.85
CA TYR A 401 41.26 11.62 2.07
C TYR A 401 41.96 10.45 2.79
N LEU A 402 41.35 9.26 2.79
CA LEU A 402 41.97 8.06 3.37
C LEU A 402 43.18 7.56 2.54
N GLU A 403 43.17 7.77 1.21
CA GLU A 403 44.32 7.47 0.35
C GLU A 403 45.49 8.45 0.56
N ALA A 404 45.24 9.63 1.13
CA ALA A 404 46.26 10.66 1.32
C ALA A 404 47.16 10.38 2.54
N GLU A 405 46.69 9.61 3.53
CA GLU A 405 47.45 9.27 4.73
C GLU A 405 47.93 7.82 4.68
N GLU A 406 49.25 7.60 4.68
CA GLU A 406 49.86 6.25 4.56
C GLU A 406 49.38 5.27 5.64
N LYS A 407 49.15 5.76 6.87
CA LYS A 407 48.61 4.98 7.99
C LYS A 407 47.17 4.49 7.78
N ASP A 408 46.40 5.10 6.89
CA ASP A 408 44.99 4.79 6.63
C ASP A 408 44.81 3.90 5.40
N GLN A 409 45.89 3.60 4.67
CA GLN A 409 45.83 2.85 3.42
C GLN A 409 45.55 1.35 3.64
N GLU A 410 46.11 0.77 4.70
CA GLU A 410 45.79 -0.59 5.15
C GLU A 410 44.32 -0.69 5.59
N PHE A 411 43.87 0.29 6.37
CA PHE A 411 42.49 0.42 6.84
C PHE A 411 41.48 0.56 5.67
N LEU A 412 41.82 1.34 4.64
CA LEU A 412 41.04 1.48 3.42
C LEU A 412 40.95 0.17 2.62
N ASN A 413 42.05 -0.59 2.52
CA ASN A 413 42.09 -1.87 1.83
C ASN A 413 41.18 -2.91 2.51
N GLU A 414 41.18 -2.95 3.85
CA GLU A 414 40.29 -3.82 4.63
C GLU A 414 38.81 -3.50 4.36
N MET A 415 38.41 -2.23 4.45
CA MET A 415 37.04 -1.80 4.15
C MET A 415 36.64 -2.09 2.70
N THR A 416 37.58 -1.91 1.76
CA THR A 416 37.34 -2.21 0.34
C THR A 416 37.10 -3.71 0.14
N SER A 417 37.89 -4.57 0.79
CA SER A 417 37.72 -6.03 0.77
C SER A 417 36.36 -6.44 1.36
N LEU A 418 36.00 -5.89 2.52
CA LEU A 418 34.69 -6.10 3.17
C LEU A 418 33.52 -5.62 2.28
N GLY A 419 33.73 -4.56 1.52
CA GLY A 419 32.81 -4.04 0.50
C GLY A 419 32.79 -4.80 -0.82
N LYS A 420 33.27 -6.05 -0.85
CA LYS A 420 33.36 -6.89 -2.07
C LYS A 420 34.22 -6.25 -3.17
N GLY A 421 35.33 -5.64 -2.78
CA GLY A 421 36.23 -4.90 -3.69
C GLY A 421 35.79 -3.45 -3.95
N ASN A 422 34.72 -2.98 -3.29
CA ASN A 422 34.22 -1.62 -3.46
C ASN A 422 33.99 -0.92 -2.11
N TYR A 423 34.85 0.04 -1.80
CA TYR A 423 34.74 0.88 -0.61
C TYR A 423 33.38 1.59 -0.47
N ALA A 424 32.81 2.09 -1.56
CA ALA A 424 31.49 2.73 -1.55
C ALA A 424 30.37 1.78 -1.14
N HIS A 425 30.51 0.50 -1.46
CA HIS A 425 29.53 -0.51 -1.05
C HIS A 425 29.57 -0.73 0.46
N PHE A 426 30.76 -0.85 1.05
CA PHE A 426 30.94 -0.94 2.51
C PHE A 426 30.34 0.28 3.23
N MET A 427 30.69 1.49 2.77
CA MET A 427 30.23 2.74 3.36
C MET A 427 28.70 2.92 3.31
N ASN A 428 28.07 2.47 2.21
CA ASN A 428 26.60 2.47 2.12
C ASN A 428 25.95 1.48 3.11
N ILE A 429 26.56 0.31 3.34
CA ILE A 429 26.03 -0.71 4.27
C ILE A 429 26.01 -0.18 5.71
N ILE A 430 27.02 0.61 6.11
CA ILE A 430 27.14 1.12 7.47
C ILE A 430 26.41 2.47 7.69
N GLY A 431 25.69 2.96 6.69
CA GLY A 431 24.90 4.19 6.80
C GLY A 431 25.68 5.49 6.61
N LEU A 432 26.88 5.44 6.01
CA LEU A 432 27.72 6.61 5.71
C LEU A 432 27.95 6.74 4.19
N PRO A 433 26.92 7.11 3.40
CA PRO A 433 27.00 7.08 1.95
C PRO A 433 28.06 8.06 1.40
N ILE A 434 29.04 7.54 0.66
CA ILE A 434 30.18 8.33 0.14
C ILE A 434 29.73 9.51 -0.71
N SER A 435 28.73 9.32 -1.58
CA SER A 435 28.25 10.40 -2.45
C SER A 435 27.74 11.62 -1.68
N GLN A 436 27.14 11.42 -0.51
CA GLN A 436 26.66 12.51 0.34
C GLN A 436 27.80 13.13 1.14
N LEU A 437 28.75 12.31 1.61
CA LEU A 437 29.93 12.80 2.32
C LEU A 437 30.85 13.60 1.40
N ASP A 438 31.12 13.13 0.18
CA ASP A 438 31.91 13.86 -0.81
C ASP A 438 31.24 15.19 -1.18
N SER A 439 29.91 15.21 -1.35
CA SER A 439 29.18 16.46 -1.60
C SER A 439 29.26 17.40 -0.39
N LEU A 440 29.06 16.91 0.83
CA LEU A 440 29.22 17.71 2.05
C LEU A 440 30.64 18.29 2.16
N TYR A 441 31.66 17.45 1.94
CA TYR A 441 33.06 17.85 2.07
C TYR A 441 33.44 18.86 1.00
N HIS A 442 33.13 18.62 -0.27
CA HIS A 442 33.55 19.49 -1.37
C HIS A 442 32.63 20.69 -1.59
N ASP A 443 31.32 20.52 -1.50
CA ASP A 443 30.34 21.56 -1.89
C ASP A 443 30.02 22.51 -0.73
N GLU A 444 30.22 22.08 0.52
CA GLU A 444 29.91 22.89 1.71
C GLU A 444 31.14 23.19 2.59
N LEU A 445 31.86 22.15 3.04
CA LEU A 445 32.90 22.34 4.05
C LEU A 445 34.20 22.90 3.48
N ASP A 446 34.61 22.44 2.30
CA ASP A 446 35.87 22.84 1.64
C ASP A 446 35.63 23.88 0.53
N ASP A 447 34.37 24.30 0.33
CA ASP A 447 34.03 25.34 -0.63
C ASP A 447 34.79 26.64 -0.33
N PRO A 448 35.69 27.09 -1.23
CA PRO A 448 36.45 28.33 -1.02
C PRO A 448 35.57 29.58 -1.11
N TRP A 449 34.32 29.45 -1.57
CA TRP A 449 33.36 30.52 -1.77
C TRP A 449 32.14 30.38 -0.84
N LYS A 450 32.40 30.09 0.45
CA LYS A 450 31.37 30.15 1.49
C LYS A 450 30.70 31.51 1.52
N ILE A 451 29.48 31.55 2.05
CA ILE A 451 28.66 32.76 2.07
C ILE A 451 29.37 33.92 2.80
N GLU A 452 30.16 33.64 3.83
CA GLU A 452 30.96 34.62 4.59
C GLU A 452 32.06 35.22 3.71
N VAL A 453 32.75 34.40 2.92
CA VAL A 453 33.81 34.86 2.00
C VAL A 453 33.21 35.69 0.88
N LEU A 454 32.08 35.25 0.32
CA LEU A 454 31.35 36.00 -0.70
C LEU A 454 30.85 37.34 -0.17
N TYR A 455 30.29 37.36 1.03
CA TYR A 455 29.83 38.56 1.71
C TYR A 455 30.97 39.55 1.94
N GLU A 456 32.12 39.11 2.48
CA GLU A 456 33.25 40.01 2.72
C GLU A 456 33.86 40.57 1.43
N ASN A 457 33.96 39.77 0.36
CA ASN A 457 34.41 40.28 -0.94
C ASN A 457 33.44 41.30 -1.53
N VAL A 458 32.13 41.08 -1.41
CA VAL A 458 31.13 42.07 -1.86
C VAL A 458 31.17 43.33 -1.00
N ARG A 459 31.37 43.19 0.32
CA ARG A 459 31.55 44.32 1.24
C ARG A 459 32.77 45.16 0.87
N ARG A 460 33.90 44.50 0.56
CA ARG A 460 35.10 45.17 0.03
C ARG A 460 34.78 45.94 -1.24
N LEU A 461 34.06 45.35 -2.20
CA LEU A 461 33.69 46.04 -3.44
C LEU A 461 32.75 47.23 -3.20
N ILE A 462 31.85 47.15 -2.23
CA ILE A 462 31.03 48.29 -1.81
C ILE A 462 31.90 49.41 -1.26
N GLU A 463 32.79 49.10 -0.32
CA GLU A 463 33.71 50.07 0.28
C GLU A 463 34.59 50.74 -0.77
N GLU A 464 35.18 49.95 -1.67
CA GLU A 464 35.97 50.47 -2.79
C GLU A 464 35.13 51.32 -3.75
N SER A 465 33.87 50.94 -4.00
CA SER A 465 32.96 51.73 -4.84
C SER A 465 32.64 53.09 -4.21
N LEU A 466 32.44 53.12 -2.89
CA LEU A 466 32.19 54.35 -2.13
C LEU A 466 33.44 55.25 -2.11
N ASN A 467 34.63 54.67 -1.93
CA ASN A 467 35.88 55.42 -1.85
C ASN A 467 36.34 55.97 -3.20
N THR A 468 36.04 55.28 -4.30
CA THR A 468 36.52 55.66 -5.64
C THR A 468 35.46 56.34 -6.51
N GLY A 469 34.17 56.25 -6.14
CA GLY A 469 33.05 56.75 -6.92
C GLY A 469 32.73 55.90 -8.17
N GLU A 470 33.47 54.82 -8.43
CA GLU A 470 33.21 53.87 -9.51
C GLU A 470 32.32 52.72 -9.00
N ASN A 471 31.25 52.38 -9.71
CA ASN A 471 30.40 51.25 -9.31
C ASN A 471 31.05 49.90 -9.66
N ARG A 472 31.81 49.34 -8.71
CA ARG A 472 32.52 48.06 -8.86
C ARG A 472 31.59 46.84 -8.72
N LEU A 473 30.35 47.05 -8.30
CA LEU A 473 29.32 46.00 -8.23
C LEU A 473 28.64 45.74 -9.58
N LEU A 474 28.92 46.53 -10.62
CA LEU A 474 28.41 46.25 -11.96
C LEU A 474 28.95 44.91 -12.47
N GLY A 475 28.08 44.08 -13.03
CA GLY A 475 28.47 42.77 -13.57
C GLY A 475 29.58 42.87 -14.62
N LYS A 476 29.61 43.95 -15.41
CA LYS A 476 30.71 44.23 -16.35
C LYS A 476 32.05 44.40 -15.63
N TYR A 477 32.09 45.21 -14.57
CA TYR A 477 33.30 45.42 -13.78
C TYR A 477 33.76 44.12 -13.12
N ALA A 478 32.86 43.45 -12.40
CA ALA A 478 33.16 42.22 -11.66
C ALA A 478 33.61 41.08 -12.59
N SER A 479 33.01 40.93 -13.76
CA SER A 479 33.44 39.93 -14.76
C SER A 479 34.83 40.19 -15.35
N GLN A 480 35.33 41.44 -15.29
CA GLN A 480 36.63 41.83 -15.85
C GLN A 480 37.73 41.83 -14.78
N HIS A 481 37.44 42.38 -13.60
CA HIS A 481 38.43 42.63 -12.54
C HIS A 481 38.33 41.62 -11.38
N GLU A 482 37.14 41.07 -11.12
CA GLU A 482 36.85 40.16 -10.01
C GLU A 482 36.41 38.78 -10.53
N LYS A 483 37.11 38.28 -11.56
CA LYS A 483 36.70 37.10 -12.35
C LYS A 483 36.33 35.88 -11.50
N LYS A 484 37.11 35.61 -10.44
CA LYS A 484 36.88 34.44 -9.58
C LYS A 484 35.60 34.60 -8.75
N LEU A 485 35.43 35.75 -8.11
CA LEU A 485 34.22 36.10 -7.35
C LEU A 485 32.98 36.11 -8.25
N TYR A 486 33.06 36.74 -9.42
CA TYR A 486 31.96 36.81 -10.38
C TYR A 486 31.49 35.42 -10.82
N ARG A 487 32.44 34.55 -11.19
CA ARG A 487 32.13 33.17 -11.59
C ARG A 487 31.54 32.36 -10.44
N ALA A 488 32.11 32.48 -9.24
CA ALA A 488 31.61 31.78 -8.05
C ALA A 488 30.16 32.16 -7.73
N MET A 489 29.86 33.47 -7.73
CA MET A 489 28.51 33.99 -7.50
C MET A 489 27.50 33.52 -8.56
N CYS A 490 27.88 33.57 -9.84
CA CYS A 490 27.02 33.11 -10.93
C CYS A 490 26.80 31.59 -10.89
N MET A 491 27.82 30.81 -10.55
CA MET A 491 27.72 29.35 -10.46
C MET A 491 26.81 28.92 -9.31
N LYS A 492 26.92 29.56 -8.14
CA LYS A 492 26.10 29.24 -6.96
C LYS A 492 24.67 29.78 -7.02
N TYR A 493 24.48 30.96 -7.63
CA TYR A 493 23.20 31.68 -7.55
C TYR A 493 22.61 32.04 -8.93
N GLY A 494 23.05 31.35 -9.99
CA GLY A 494 22.57 31.45 -11.37
C GLY A 494 23.07 32.69 -12.13
N HIS A 495 23.08 33.85 -11.49
CA HIS A 495 23.56 35.10 -12.10
C HIS A 495 24.04 36.10 -11.05
N TRP A 496 24.93 37.02 -11.46
CA TRP A 496 25.60 37.98 -10.57
C TRP A 496 24.66 38.76 -9.64
N THR A 497 23.57 39.31 -10.18
CA THR A 497 22.56 40.05 -9.39
C THR A 497 21.84 39.18 -8.36
N GLY A 498 21.75 37.88 -8.61
CA GLY A 498 21.12 36.89 -7.73
C GLY A 498 22.06 36.57 -6.57
N GLY A 499 23.36 36.42 -6.86
CA GLY A 499 24.40 36.33 -5.85
C GLY A 499 24.47 37.57 -4.97
N LEU A 500 24.46 38.77 -5.55
CA LEU A 500 24.42 40.03 -4.79
C LEU A 500 23.20 40.08 -3.85
N SER A 501 22.03 39.65 -4.34
CA SER A 501 20.81 39.60 -3.51
C SER A 501 20.96 38.63 -2.34
N LYS A 502 21.65 37.50 -2.54
CA LYS A 502 21.88 36.50 -1.48
C LYS A 502 22.75 37.02 -0.34
N VAL A 503 23.68 37.93 -0.64
CA VAL A 503 24.52 38.62 0.35
C VAL A 503 23.93 39.96 0.81
N GLY A 504 22.65 40.22 0.52
CA GLY A 504 21.92 41.39 1.02
C GLY A 504 22.09 42.67 0.21
N VAL A 505 22.57 42.59 -1.04
CA VAL A 505 22.85 43.77 -1.88
C VAL A 505 21.90 43.84 -3.07
N GLU A 506 21.07 44.88 -3.11
CA GLU A 506 20.23 45.18 -4.27
C GLU A 506 20.95 46.15 -5.22
N LEU A 507 21.51 45.60 -6.32
CA LEU A 507 22.32 46.38 -7.28
C LEU A 507 21.59 47.61 -7.85
N LYS A 508 20.27 47.52 -8.09
CA LYS A 508 19.49 48.65 -8.63
C LYS A 508 19.40 49.80 -7.63
N ALA A 509 19.17 49.51 -6.35
CA ALA A 509 19.14 50.52 -5.29
C ALA A 509 20.53 51.14 -5.10
N PHE A 510 21.58 50.31 -5.04
CA PHE A 510 22.97 50.77 -4.91
C PHE A 510 23.42 51.67 -6.08
N THR A 511 23.07 51.29 -7.31
CA THR A 511 23.42 52.08 -8.51
C THR A 511 22.65 53.41 -8.58
N LYS A 512 21.45 53.47 -7.99
CA LYS A 512 20.63 54.69 -7.94
C LYS A 512 21.23 55.73 -6.98
N GLN A 513 21.85 55.29 -5.89
CA GLN A 513 22.61 56.14 -4.96
C GLN A 513 23.87 56.71 -5.62
N LEU A 514 24.67 55.87 -6.29
CA LEU A 514 25.91 56.31 -6.96
C LEU A 514 25.75 57.34 -8.10
N ASN A 515 24.53 57.65 -8.57
CA ASN A 515 24.27 58.71 -9.55
C ASN A 515 24.36 60.13 -8.93
N THR A 516 25.53 60.45 -8.39
CA THR A 516 25.88 61.67 -7.64
C THR A 516 25.86 62.97 -8.48
N HIS A 517 26.02 62.91 -9.81
CA HIS A 517 26.10 64.13 -10.63
C HIS A 517 24.76 64.91 -10.70
N ASN A 518 23.65 64.21 -10.90
CA ASN A 518 22.33 64.85 -11.00
C ASN A 518 21.81 65.30 -9.61
N SER A 519 22.14 64.56 -8.55
CA SER A 519 21.79 64.92 -7.17
C SER A 519 22.57 66.13 -6.66
N LEU A 520 23.87 66.24 -6.99
CA LEU A 520 24.71 67.40 -6.67
C LEU A 520 24.30 68.64 -7.47
N ARG A 521 24.02 68.50 -8.77
CA ARG A 521 23.52 69.63 -9.60
C ARG A 521 22.19 70.15 -9.07
N SER A 522 21.25 69.25 -8.80
CA SER A 522 19.98 69.59 -8.13
C SER A 522 20.24 70.23 -6.75
N GLY A 523 21.18 69.71 -5.97
CA GLY A 523 21.57 70.25 -4.67
C GLY A 523 22.06 71.69 -4.72
N PHE A 524 22.91 72.01 -5.69
CA PHE A 524 23.42 73.36 -5.86
C PHE A 524 22.35 74.31 -6.37
N HIS A 525 21.57 73.89 -7.36
CA HIS A 525 20.43 74.66 -7.87
C HIS A 525 19.44 75.01 -6.75
N THR A 526 18.95 74.01 -5.99
CA THR A 526 18.02 74.26 -4.86
C THR A 526 18.62 75.15 -3.78
N PHE A 527 19.93 75.03 -3.52
CA PHE A 527 20.61 75.92 -2.58
C PHE A 527 20.57 77.37 -3.06
N PHE A 528 20.90 77.62 -4.33
CA PHE A 528 20.95 78.96 -4.90
C PHE A 528 19.55 79.58 -4.98
N HIS A 529 18.53 78.82 -5.38
CA HIS A 529 17.14 79.27 -5.32
C HIS A 529 16.72 79.69 -3.91
N GLY A 530 17.04 78.85 -2.92
CA GLY A 530 16.77 79.15 -1.52
C GLY A 530 17.58 80.35 -1.00
N LEU A 531 18.78 80.58 -1.53
CA LEU A 531 19.59 81.75 -1.21
C LEU A 531 18.91 83.03 -1.69
N LEU A 532 18.43 83.09 -2.94
CA LEU A 532 17.71 84.25 -3.45
C LEU A 532 16.50 84.60 -2.58
N LYS A 533 15.72 83.60 -2.17
CA LYS A 533 14.57 83.79 -1.25
C LYS A 533 14.98 84.31 0.14
N ARG A 534 16.12 83.88 0.68
CA ARG A 534 16.63 84.36 1.99
C ARG A 534 17.09 85.82 1.97
N TYR A 535 17.37 86.37 0.80
CA TYR A 535 17.77 87.76 0.60
C TYR A 535 16.65 88.59 -0.04
N ASP A 536 15.40 88.19 0.18
CA ASP A 536 14.17 88.91 -0.21
C ASP A 536 14.01 89.18 -1.72
N PHE A 537 14.61 88.34 -2.57
CA PHE A 537 14.30 88.36 -4.01
C PHE A 537 12.89 87.79 -4.24
N ASN A 538 12.09 88.51 -5.03
CA ASN A 538 10.73 88.13 -5.37
C ASN A 538 10.71 87.30 -6.65
N GLU A 539 10.28 86.04 -6.52
CA GLU A 539 10.07 85.13 -7.64
C GLU A 539 8.73 85.41 -8.32
N LEU A 540 8.74 85.59 -9.64
CA LEU A 540 7.55 85.81 -10.47
C LEU A 540 7.30 84.60 -11.36
N ASP A 541 6.03 84.34 -11.69
CA ASP A 541 5.66 83.21 -12.54
C ASP A 541 5.91 83.43 -14.04
N ASN A 542 6.05 84.69 -14.46
CA ASN A 542 6.16 85.07 -15.87
C ASN A 542 7.38 85.99 -16.09
N PRO A 543 8.34 85.58 -16.95
CA PRO A 543 9.53 86.39 -17.27
C PRO A 543 9.21 87.81 -17.71
N LYS A 544 8.10 88.05 -18.42
CA LYS A 544 7.69 89.38 -18.88
C LYS A 544 7.34 90.36 -17.75
N ARG A 545 7.12 89.86 -16.52
CA ARG A 545 6.80 90.68 -15.34
C ARG A 545 8.05 91.12 -14.57
N VAL A 546 9.22 90.56 -14.90
CA VAL A 546 10.51 90.95 -14.30
C VAL A 546 10.93 92.29 -14.91
N LYS A 547 10.85 93.37 -14.13
CA LYS A 547 11.05 94.75 -14.62
C LYS A 547 12.07 95.56 -13.84
N LYS A 548 12.52 95.08 -12.68
CA LYS A 548 13.42 95.83 -11.79
C LYS A 548 14.28 94.89 -10.95
N ASP A 549 15.26 95.48 -10.25
CA ASP A 549 16.10 94.81 -9.27
C ASP A 549 15.26 94.05 -8.22
N GLY A 550 15.80 92.93 -7.76
CA GLY A 550 15.16 92.07 -6.76
C GLY A 550 14.05 91.17 -7.30
N GLN A 551 13.75 91.18 -8.60
CA GLN A 551 12.77 90.28 -9.23
C GLN A 551 13.46 89.24 -10.10
N PHE A 552 12.97 87.99 -10.08
CA PHE A 552 13.47 86.93 -10.95
C PHE A 552 12.39 85.90 -11.28
N THR A 553 12.65 85.04 -12.27
CA THR A 553 11.90 83.80 -12.49
C THR A 553 12.82 82.60 -12.49
N CYS A 554 12.35 81.46 -11.99
CA CYS A 554 13.09 80.20 -11.97
C CYS A 554 12.52 79.22 -13.00
N GLU A 555 13.37 78.68 -13.88
CA GLU A 555 13.05 77.63 -14.86
C GLU A 555 11.78 77.92 -15.71
N LYS A 556 11.54 79.19 -16.07
CA LYS A 556 10.42 79.60 -16.92
C LYS A 556 10.87 79.79 -18.37
N THR A 557 10.12 79.22 -19.29
CA THR A 557 10.43 79.24 -20.72
C THR A 557 10.35 80.66 -21.30
N LEU A 558 11.42 81.06 -21.98
CA LEU A 558 11.48 82.19 -22.91
C LEU A 558 11.17 81.71 -24.33
N LYS A 559 11.35 82.56 -25.35
CA LYS A 559 10.94 82.25 -26.73
C LYS A 559 11.56 80.96 -27.29
N ASP A 560 12.85 80.73 -27.05
CA ASP A 560 13.65 79.66 -27.65
C ASP A 560 14.57 78.93 -26.65
N CYS A 561 14.51 79.28 -25.36
CA CYS A 561 15.26 78.63 -24.29
C CYS A 561 14.54 78.72 -22.93
N THR A 562 14.99 77.92 -21.96
CA THR A 562 14.54 78.00 -20.56
C THR A 562 15.77 78.28 -19.70
N PRO A 563 16.00 79.53 -19.24
CA PRO A 563 17.06 79.83 -18.28
C PRO A 563 16.75 79.26 -16.89
N GLU A 564 17.78 78.91 -16.13
CA GLU A 564 17.64 78.51 -14.72
C GLU A 564 17.14 79.71 -13.88
N TYR A 565 17.80 80.87 -13.97
CA TYR A 565 17.36 82.10 -13.29
C TYR A 565 17.41 83.31 -14.23
N TYR A 566 16.25 83.93 -14.46
CA TYR A 566 16.12 85.12 -15.31
C TYR A 566 15.85 86.36 -14.45
N PHE A 567 16.73 87.36 -14.53
CA PHE A 567 16.61 88.68 -13.90
C PHE A 567 16.38 89.75 -14.97
N TRP A 568 16.09 90.99 -14.55
CA TRP A 568 15.80 92.09 -15.49
C TRP A 568 17.02 92.50 -16.35
N ASP A 569 18.24 92.31 -15.84
CA ASP A 569 19.50 92.74 -16.46
C ASP A 569 20.45 91.58 -16.81
N LYS A 570 20.18 90.37 -16.32
CA LYS A 570 21.09 89.22 -16.42
C LYS A 570 20.38 87.87 -16.35
N ILE A 571 21.09 86.83 -16.78
CA ILE A 571 20.72 85.43 -16.55
C ILE A 571 21.79 84.77 -15.69
N ILE A 572 21.38 83.94 -14.73
CA ILE A 572 22.30 83.14 -13.90
C ILE A 572 21.99 81.66 -14.12
N GLU A 573 23.04 80.87 -14.36
CA GLU A 573 23.00 79.41 -14.56
C GLU A 573 23.91 78.75 -13.54
N THR A 574 23.40 77.75 -12.81
CA THR A 574 24.20 76.97 -11.87
C THR A 574 24.86 75.77 -12.54
N ARG A 575 26.16 75.58 -12.30
CA ARG A 575 27.00 74.50 -12.83
C ARG A 575 27.75 73.81 -11.68
N LEU A 576 28.22 72.58 -11.88
CA LEU A 576 29.13 71.93 -10.93
C LEU A 576 30.61 72.26 -11.21
N GLY A 577 30.90 72.73 -12.43
CA GLY A 577 32.22 73.17 -12.87
C GLY A 577 32.15 73.64 -14.33
N PHE A 578 33.22 74.24 -14.84
CA PHE A 578 33.32 74.72 -16.21
C PHE A 578 33.92 73.64 -17.10
N HIS A 579 33.13 73.06 -18.01
CA HIS A 579 33.59 72.01 -18.92
C HIS A 579 34.01 72.58 -20.27
N LYS A 580 35.09 72.03 -20.86
CA LYS A 580 35.56 72.43 -22.21
C LYS A 580 34.53 72.19 -23.32
N ASN A 581 33.60 71.25 -23.10
CA ASN A 581 32.56 70.86 -24.06
C ASN A 581 31.16 71.32 -23.60
N GLU A 582 31.05 72.51 -23.00
CA GLU A 582 29.74 73.08 -22.69
C GLU A 582 28.87 73.16 -23.96
N PRO A 583 27.56 72.85 -23.89
CA PRO A 583 26.68 72.94 -25.06
C PRO A 583 26.59 74.39 -25.54
N GLN A 584 27.40 74.77 -26.53
CA GLN A 584 27.48 76.12 -27.05
C GLN A 584 26.10 76.61 -27.50
N ASP A 585 25.31 75.73 -28.11
CA ASP A 585 23.95 76.01 -28.59
C ASP A 585 23.00 76.57 -27.51
N HIS A 586 23.12 76.13 -26.26
CA HIS A 586 22.24 76.62 -25.20
C HIS A 586 22.66 78.02 -24.74
N ILE A 587 23.96 78.26 -24.59
CA ILE A 587 24.50 79.57 -24.22
C ILE A 587 24.20 80.59 -25.32
N GLU A 588 24.34 80.21 -26.59
CA GLU A 588 23.98 81.09 -27.73
C GLU A 588 22.51 81.50 -27.70
N LYS A 589 21.59 80.58 -27.38
CA LYS A 589 20.17 80.93 -27.23
C LYS A 589 19.92 81.90 -26.08
N LEU A 590 20.64 81.77 -24.97
CA LEU A 590 20.51 82.69 -23.83
C LEU A 590 20.97 84.12 -24.18
N LYS A 591 21.99 84.27 -25.04
CA LYS A 591 22.49 85.60 -25.47
C LYS A 591 21.40 86.46 -26.14
N ASN A 592 20.42 85.84 -26.78
CA ASN A 592 19.31 86.56 -27.41
C ASN A 592 18.38 87.28 -26.41
N HIS A 593 18.49 87.01 -25.10
CA HIS A 593 17.56 87.50 -24.08
C HIS A 593 18.18 88.40 -23.02
N THR A 594 19.51 88.55 -22.99
CA THR A 594 20.20 89.33 -21.96
C THR A 594 21.55 89.85 -22.45
N GLY A 595 21.99 91.00 -21.93
CA GLY A 595 23.35 91.51 -22.15
C GLY A 595 24.42 90.84 -21.26
N MET A 596 24.01 90.07 -20.25
CA MET A 596 24.91 89.41 -19.30
C MET A 596 24.41 88.02 -18.89
N ILE A 597 25.31 87.03 -18.93
CA ILE A 597 25.10 85.66 -18.45
C ILE A 597 26.16 85.33 -17.40
N ILE A 598 25.74 84.84 -16.23
CA ILE A 598 26.61 84.41 -15.15
C ILE A 598 26.53 82.89 -15.03
N LEU A 599 27.63 82.22 -15.35
CA LEU A 599 27.80 80.79 -15.08
C LEU A 599 28.44 80.64 -13.69
N LEU A 600 27.63 80.21 -12.74
CA LEU A 600 28.00 80.10 -11.34
C LEU A 600 28.33 78.65 -11.00
N ALA A 601 29.51 78.38 -10.45
CA ALA A 601 29.93 77.05 -10.00
C ALA A 601 30.36 77.06 -8.52
N PRO A 602 30.35 75.92 -7.78
CA PRO A 602 30.88 75.87 -6.42
C PRO A 602 32.33 76.32 -6.33
N ASP A 603 33.14 75.94 -7.33
CA ASP A 603 34.57 76.23 -7.42
C ASP A 603 34.97 76.52 -8.88
N GLY A 604 36.18 77.07 -9.07
CA GLY A 604 36.74 77.42 -10.37
C GLY A 604 37.20 78.88 -10.49
N ASP A 605 38.02 79.14 -11.50
CA ASP A 605 38.58 80.47 -11.74
C ASP A 605 37.56 81.41 -12.37
N LYS A 606 37.68 82.69 -12.02
CA LYS A 606 36.88 83.75 -12.63
C LYS A 606 37.39 84.00 -14.04
N GLU A 607 36.51 83.86 -15.02
CA GLU A 607 36.81 84.13 -16.42
C GLU A 607 35.70 84.99 -17.02
N ARG A 608 36.08 86.07 -17.72
CA ARG A 608 35.14 86.96 -18.40
C ARG A 608 35.36 86.88 -19.90
N ILE A 609 34.37 86.34 -20.61
CA ILE A 609 34.38 86.24 -22.06
C ILE A 609 33.59 87.44 -22.60
N SER A 610 34.26 88.31 -23.35
CA SER A 610 33.69 89.56 -23.86
C SER A 610 33.17 89.39 -25.29
N GLY A 611 31.97 89.92 -25.55
CA GLY A 611 31.25 89.93 -26.83
C GLY A 611 30.02 90.84 -26.73
N GLU A 612 29.07 90.78 -27.67
CA GLU A 612 27.80 91.54 -27.59
C GLU A 612 27.01 91.22 -26.31
N THR A 613 27.09 89.97 -25.85
CA THR A 613 26.64 89.53 -24.52
C THR A 613 27.85 89.10 -23.70
N VAL A 614 27.97 89.61 -22.47
CA VAL A 614 29.06 89.25 -21.56
C VAL A 614 28.75 87.92 -20.88
N VAL A 615 29.64 86.93 -21.01
CA VAL A 615 29.56 85.66 -20.27
C VAL A 615 30.61 85.67 -19.16
N LEU A 616 30.15 85.61 -17.91
CA LEU A 616 30.98 85.60 -16.71
C LEU A 616 30.94 84.21 -16.06
N ARG A 617 32.07 83.50 -16.07
CA ARG A 617 32.29 82.31 -15.26
C ARG A 617 32.84 82.75 -13.90
N ILE A 618 32.21 82.32 -12.83
CA ILE A 618 32.59 82.73 -11.47
C ILE A 618 32.31 81.60 -10.46
N SER A 619 33.24 81.38 -9.54
CA SER A 619 33.01 80.49 -8.39
C SER A 619 32.09 81.14 -7.36
N PHE A 620 31.42 80.32 -6.57
CA PHE A 620 30.49 80.80 -5.56
C PHE A 620 31.17 81.67 -4.50
N SER A 621 32.41 81.33 -4.13
CA SER A 621 33.19 82.14 -3.18
C SER A 621 33.45 83.55 -3.70
N GLN A 622 33.78 83.68 -4.99
CA GLN A 622 34.01 84.97 -5.63
C GLN A 622 32.69 85.72 -5.90
N PHE A 623 31.63 84.98 -6.25
CA PHE A 623 30.29 85.54 -6.39
C PHE A 623 29.77 86.15 -5.08
N VAL A 624 30.01 85.51 -3.94
CA VAL A 624 29.67 86.06 -2.61
C VAL A 624 30.41 87.38 -2.37
N LYS A 625 31.71 87.45 -2.68
CA LYS A 625 32.52 88.69 -2.54
C LYS A 625 31.98 89.83 -3.42
N GLU A 626 31.56 89.52 -4.65
CA GLU A 626 31.08 90.49 -5.65
C GLU A 626 29.56 90.66 -5.66
N SER A 627 28.84 90.01 -4.73
CA SER A 627 27.38 89.97 -4.74
C SER A 627 26.72 91.35 -4.68
N LYS A 628 27.32 92.32 -3.98
CA LYS A 628 26.80 93.70 -3.95
C LYS A 628 26.77 94.36 -5.34
N SER A 629 27.77 94.11 -6.18
CA SER A 629 27.79 94.64 -7.55
C SER A 629 26.96 93.78 -8.51
N LEU A 630 26.97 92.46 -8.34
CA LEU A 630 26.28 91.53 -9.25
C LEU A 630 24.76 91.45 -8.99
N LEU A 631 24.32 91.50 -7.74
CA LEU A 631 22.93 91.32 -7.32
C LEU A 631 22.32 92.56 -6.65
N GLY A 632 23.12 93.60 -6.37
CA GLY A 632 22.68 94.76 -5.59
C GLY A 632 22.64 94.54 -4.08
N VAL A 633 22.89 93.30 -3.61
CA VAL A 633 22.82 92.91 -2.20
C VAL A 633 24.08 92.13 -1.81
N GLN A 634 24.67 92.47 -0.66
CA GLN A 634 25.83 91.76 -0.13
C GLN A 634 25.41 90.45 0.55
N ILE A 635 25.79 89.32 -0.05
CA ILE A 635 25.64 87.99 0.52
C ILE A 635 26.68 87.81 1.65
N ARG A 636 26.26 87.15 2.74
CA ARG A 636 27.09 86.87 3.92
C ARG A 636 28.04 85.72 3.63
N HIS A 637 29.26 85.80 4.15
CA HIS A 637 30.28 84.76 3.99
C HIS A 637 29.84 83.38 4.51
N SER A 638 28.98 83.34 5.54
CA SER A 638 28.39 82.11 6.11
C SER A 638 27.58 81.28 5.12
N GLU A 639 27.12 81.86 3.99
CA GLU A 639 26.42 81.11 2.96
C GLU A 639 27.36 80.13 2.22
N MET A 640 28.68 80.37 2.23
CA MET A 640 29.65 79.41 1.68
C MET A 640 29.72 78.13 2.52
N GLU A 641 29.70 78.25 3.84
CA GLU A 641 29.63 77.10 4.75
C GLU A 641 28.30 76.35 4.60
N ARG A 642 27.19 77.07 4.41
CA ARG A 642 25.87 76.47 4.14
C ARG A 642 25.85 75.71 2.82
N LEU A 643 26.47 76.24 1.77
CA LEU A 643 26.62 75.53 0.50
C LEU A 643 27.45 74.26 0.70
N SER A 644 28.62 74.38 1.34
CA SER A 644 29.49 73.23 1.63
C SER A 644 28.74 72.15 2.40
N ASN A 645 27.99 72.53 3.45
CA ASN A 645 27.17 71.60 4.23
C ASN A 645 26.01 71.01 3.44
N LYS A 646 25.37 71.76 2.54
CA LYS A 646 24.27 71.26 1.69
C LYS A 646 24.78 70.24 0.67
N LEU A 647 25.93 70.50 0.06
CA LEU A 647 26.57 69.58 -0.88
C LEU A 647 27.14 68.33 -0.17
N LYS A 648 27.76 68.50 1.01
CA LYS A 648 28.23 67.38 1.86
C LYS A 648 27.09 66.52 2.42
N ARG A 649 25.96 67.12 2.82
CA ARG A 649 24.78 66.38 3.29
C ARG A 649 24.10 65.59 2.18
N LYS A 650 24.14 66.05 0.93
CA LYS A 650 23.60 65.29 -0.21
C LYS A 650 24.56 64.20 -0.69
N SER A 651 25.88 64.40 -0.63
CA SER A 651 26.86 63.36 -0.95
C SER A 651 26.96 62.21 0.06
N PHE A 652 26.23 62.28 1.18
CA PHE A 652 26.21 61.25 2.22
C PHE A 652 24.87 60.48 2.26
N TRP A 653 23.81 61.00 1.63
CA TRP A 653 22.46 60.43 1.68
C TRP A 653 21.85 60.14 0.29
N ASP A 654 22.44 60.65 -0.78
CA ASP A 654 22.35 60.11 -2.14
C ASP A 654 23.71 59.46 -2.45
#